data_AF-A0A812RDC0-F1
#
_entry.id   AF-A0A812RDC0-F1
#
_cell.length_a   1.000
_cell.length_b   1.000
_cell.length_c   1.000
_cell.angle_alpha   90.00
_cell.angle_beta   90.00
_cell.angle_gamma   90.00
#
_symmetry.space_group_name_H-M   'P 1'
#
loop_
_entity.id
_entity.type
_entity.pdbx_description
1 polymer ?
#
loop_
_entity_poly.entity_id
_entity_poly.type
_entity_poly.pdbx_seq_one_letter_code
_entity_poly.pdbx_strand_id
1 'polypeptide(L)'
;MPMIAAGSWQYNISEAYQSHKLAIKAGFTMVDTALDYHNQQGVGRAINEAGGREKIFVETKVPGCGMDSTMLNVFKCYEDTKRDLETDLAQLNLSYVDLVIVHFPPISSMVTRSCNSWSGGCQMVRAQWKALEEFYKQGKARAIGVSNYCPSCYDCLNSTATVLPMVNQVELHLGMGTDPEGFVSYHKARGIQLQAYSVLGNNAISHKASPEILTGNLTTSIAKAHGKSSVQVALKWVVSQGIPAVTKSASSEHLSADLDLWSWDFTPEESGQGSRQYALTGLEVLGLLSAVERSLTSAPESPNSTCTHEHDEERILGLYSLDSSCETGHPKSSFWRRLPYWLCCGQEKAKDLASFQLSEPARRAAKECLARARQATEGDKPLMCFMRQDILTGKWAHFQLGTSNDKKPRQTESKSKQVQMKPIHEEPDQLEGCPFCACHASEAADVLRFEELKNGEAEYASTWQALKDHFWYAADTYAGHRLVRDWSRPDPSRHWQVRVVRNIFPSMSVPREFYEDDHEGGFLEDTAGSMINPAVEHPLYLQVPGVGFNDVVIETPWHNMCAALDREESIALTLRAIVIRGRELMQNPLVRYVSVFKQHKCGSIVHAHWQIITTPFVPSSVDVQLIRAARLHRRFNACIGCQVLVSAPTGSDLASERLLLETQHFVVSAPFACRERWRLYLAPKRHSPDFFATTEDELVDLAHVLKKVLQMYYHKLSDCPFNIAVWTRPTIVKDDSLFGAFRWHSGADDCSHFHWYIGFYPRGKPTPQGFKNATDIAPMKTLPEDDAAIMRQWLTELQ
;
A
#
# COMPACT_ATOMS: atom_id res chain seq x y z
N MET A 1 -21.43 22.62 28.06
CA MET A 1 -22.38 22.02 27.10
C MET A 1 -23.44 21.25 27.88
N PRO A 2 -24.68 21.13 27.37
CA PRO A 2 -25.69 20.25 27.97
C PRO A 2 -25.23 18.77 28.00
N MET A 3 -25.77 17.98 28.93
CA MET A 3 -25.32 16.60 29.18
C MET A 3 -25.95 15.56 28.24
N ILE A 4 -27.03 15.89 27.55
CA ILE A 4 -27.73 14.99 26.63
C ILE A 4 -28.09 15.76 25.36
N ALA A 5 -27.78 15.17 24.20
CA ALA A 5 -28.05 15.72 22.89
C ALA A 5 -28.97 14.82 22.07
N ALA A 6 -29.87 15.42 21.29
CA ALA A 6 -30.68 14.71 20.29
C ALA A 6 -29.92 14.60 18.97
N GLY A 7 -29.60 13.38 18.53
CA GLY A 7 -28.82 13.07 17.35
C GLY A 7 -29.66 12.77 16.10
N SER A 8 -29.06 12.96 14.92
CA SER A 8 -29.72 12.79 13.61
C SER A 8 -29.17 11.66 12.74
N TRP A 9 -28.22 10.86 13.23
CA TRP A 9 -27.55 9.81 12.43
C TRP A 9 -28.54 8.82 11.78
N GLN A 10 -28.39 8.59 10.48
CA GLN A 10 -29.23 7.71 9.63
C GLN A 10 -30.68 8.16 9.39
N TYR A 11 -31.07 9.36 9.82
CA TYR A 11 -32.37 9.90 9.42
C TYR A 11 -32.31 10.48 8.00
N ASN A 12 -33.42 10.38 7.28
CA ASN A 12 -33.64 11.27 6.14
C ASN A 12 -34.02 12.69 6.61
N ILE A 13 -34.08 13.65 5.69
CA ILE A 13 -34.39 15.07 6.01
C ILE A 13 -35.72 15.22 6.78
N SER A 14 -36.76 14.48 6.39
CA SER A 14 -38.09 14.58 7.02
C SER A 14 -38.08 14.01 8.44
N GLU A 15 -37.45 12.85 8.63
CA GLU A 15 -37.28 12.22 9.94
C GLU A 15 -36.45 13.10 10.89
N ALA A 16 -35.36 13.68 10.39
CA ALA A 16 -34.52 14.60 11.15
C ALA A 16 -35.33 15.80 11.65
N TYR A 17 -36.13 16.42 10.78
CA TYR A 17 -37.03 17.51 11.16
C TYR A 17 -38.05 17.12 12.23
N GLN A 18 -38.78 16.01 12.03
CA GLN A 18 -39.82 15.59 12.98
C GLN A 18 -39.24 15.20 14.34
N SER A 19 -38.15 14.41 14.35
CA SER A 19 -37.48 13.98 15.58
C SER A 19 -36.93 15.17 16.37
N HIS A 20 -36.27 16.13 15.72
CA HIS A 20 -35.69 17.28 16.42
C HIS A 20 -36.77 18.26 16.91
N LYS A 21 -37.86 18.42 16.17
CA LYS A 21 -39.02 19.19 16.63
C LYS A 21 -39.63 18.59 17.90
N LEU A 22 -39.76 17.27 17.95
CA LEU A 22 -40.23 16.56 19.15
C LEU A 22 -39.23 16.68 20.30
N ALA A 23 -37.93 16.52 20.05
CA ALA A 23 -36.90 16.61 21.07
C ALA A 23 -36.87 18.01 21.73
N ILE A 24 -36.88 19.07 20.91
CA ILE A 24 -36.90 20.45 21.42
C ILE A 24 -38.18 20.69 22.23
N LYS A 25 -39.34 20.23 21.75
CA LYS A 25 -40.61 20.34 22.48
C LYS A 25 -40.59 19.57 23.81
N ALA A 26 -39.91 18.42 23.86
CA ALA A 26 -39.76 17.62 25.08
C ALA A 26 -38.82 18.27 26.11
N GLY A 27 -37.98 19.23 25.68
CA GLY A 27 -37.06 19.97 26.57
C GLY A 27 -35.58 19.72 26.30
N PHE A 28 -35.21 19.06 25.19
CA PHE A 28 -33.80 19.00 24.79
C PHE A 28 -33.29 20.39 24.45
N THR A 29 -32.16 20.73 25.04
CA THR A 29 -31.45 22.00 24.81
C THR A 29 -30.17 21.80 24.00
N MET A 30 -29.90 20.58 23.51
CA MET A 30 -28.77 20.27 22.66
C MET A 30 -29.18 19.35 21.51
N VAL A 31 -28.65 19.64 20.32
CA VAL A 31 -28.85 18.86 19.11
C VAL A 31 -27.50 18.51 18.49
N ASP A 32 -27.42 17.32 17.91
CA ASP A 32 -26.23 16.74 17.29
C ASP A 32 -26.53 16.32 15.85
N THR A 33 -25.78 16.88 14.91
CA THR A 33 -25.89 16.54 13.49
C THR A 33 -24.52 16.52 12.82
N ALA A 34 -24.47 16.29 11.51
CA ALA A 34 -23.24 16.28 10.72
C ALA A 34 -23.53 16.53 9.24
N LEU A 35 -22.59 17.16 8.53
CA LEU A 35 -22.70 17.50 7.11
C LEU A 35 -22.80 16.26 6.22
N ASP A 36 -22.03 15.23 6.54
CA ASP A 36 -22.02 13.95 5.85
C ASP A 36 -23.19 13.02 6.22
N TYR A 37 -24.14 13.48 7.05
CA TYR A 37 -25.43 12.81 7.23
C TYR A 37 -26.45 13.17 6.14
N HIS A 38 -26.18 14.23 5.38
CA HIS A 38 -27.05 14.73 4.30
C HIS A 38 -28.49 15.03 4.73
N ASN A 39 -28.70 15.36 6.01
CA ASN A 39 -30.03 15.59 6.59
C ASN A 39 -30.16 16.88 7.43
N GLN A 40 -29.09 17.69 7.49
CA GLN A 40 -29.00 18.89 8.32
C GLN A 40 -30.09 19.93 8.04
N GLN A 41 -30.58 20.03 6.81
CA GLN A 41 -31.70 20.92 6.45
C GLN A 41 -32.95 20.66 7.31
N GLY A 42 -33.21 19.39 7.66
CA GLY A 42 -34.32 19.02 8.54
C GLY A 42 -34.09 19.50 9.97
N VAL A 43 -32.87 19.31 10.48
CA VAL A 43 -32.46 19.77 11.82
C VAL A 43 -32.52 21.29 11.93
N GLY A 44 -31.95 22.01 10.95
CA GLY A 44 -31.96 23.46 10.84
C GLY A 44 -33.38 24.03 10.81
N ARG A 45 -34.29 23.41 10.05
CA ARG A 45 -35.71 23.78 10.04
C ARG A 45 -36.35 23.65 11.44
N ALA A 46 -36.11 22.55 12.15
CA ALA A 46 -36.68 22.33 13.48
C ALA A 46 -36.20 23.38 14.49
N ILE A 47 -34.91 23.73 14.47
CA ILE A 47 -34.31 24.77 15.31
C ILE A 47 -34.93 26.14 15.00
N ASN A 48 -35.01 26.50 13.71
CA ASN A 48 -35.55 27.79 13.28
C ASN A 48 -37.04 27.95 13.63
N GLU A 49 -37.84 26.90 13.47
CA GLU A 49 -39.27 26.92 13.86
C GLU A 49 -39.48 26.98 15.37
N ALA A 50 -38.61 26.36 16.18
CA ALA A 50 -38.70 26.43 17.63
C ALA A 50 -38.47 27.85 18.17
N GLY A 51 -37.65 28.64 17.46
CA GLY A 51 -37.26 29.98 17.87
C GLY A 51 -36.29 29.99 19.07
N GLY A 52 -35.70 31.16 19.35
CA GLY A 52 -34.74 31.29 20.45
C GLY A 52 -33.47 30.47 20.23
N ARG A 53 -32.79 30.69 19.09
CA ARG A 53 -31.55 29.99 18.69
C ARG A 53 -30.51 29.98 19.82
N GLU A 54 -30.44 31.04 20.62
CA GLU A 54 -29.55 31.19 21.78
C GLU A 54 -29.81 30.20 22.93
N LYS A 55 -30.97 29.55 22.95
CA LYS A 55 -31.37 28.57 23.98
C LYS A 55 -31.06 27.13 23.60
N ILE A 56 -30.71 26.88 22.34
CA ILE A 56 -30.43 25.55 21.80
C ILE A 56 -28.94 25.48 21.48
N PHE A 57 -28.22 24.59 22.15
CA PHE A 57 -26.83 24.26 21.83
C PHE A 57 -26.80 23.41 20.55
N VAL A 58 -26.28 23.96 19.45
CA VAL A 58 -26.20 23.25 18.17
C VAL A 58 -24.79 22.73 17.96
N GLU A 59 -24.66 21.41 17.92
CA GLU A 59 -23.45 20.70 17.53
C GLU A 59 -23.60 20.13 16.11
N THR A 60 -22.58 20.36 15.28
CA THR A 60 -22.47 19.78 13.94
C THR A 60 -21.07 19.24 13.68
N LYS A 61 -20.88 18.53 12.56
CA LYS A 61 -19.61 17.93 12.18
C LYS A 61 -19.33 18.13 10.70
N VAL A 62 -18.06 18.41 10.42
CA VAL A 62 -17.52 18.34 9.06
C VAL A 62 -16.79 17.01 8.86
N PRO A 63 -16.87 16.40 7.67
CA PRO A 63 -16.15 15.18 7.39
C PRO A 63 -14.64 15.40 7.55
N GLY A 64 -13.92 14.37 7.99
CA GLY A 64 -12.46 14.32 7.84
C GLY A 64 -12.09 14.53 6.38
N CYS A 65 -11.19 15.46 6.09
CA CYS A 65 -10.85 15.80 4.71
C CYS A 65 -10.30 14.56 3.98
N GLY A 66 -10.70 14.38 2.71
CA GLY A 66 -10.31 13.21 1.91
C GLY A 66 -11.21 11.96 2.04
N MET A 67 -12.35 12.07 2.73
CA MET A 67 -13.36 10.99 2.80
C MET A 67 -14.24 10.85 1.55
N ASP A 68 -14.33 11.87 0.70
CA ASP A 68 -14.98 11.73 -0.59
C ASP A 68 -14.06 10.97 -1.55
N SER A 69 -14.53 9.78 -1.94
CA SER A 69 -13.80 8.65 -2.52
C SER A 69 -13.10 8.88 -3.87
N THR A 70 -12.91 10.12 -4.30
CA THR A 70 -12.31 10.41 -5.60
C THR A 70 -10.85 10.86 -5.54
N MET A 71 -10.38 11.69 -4.60
CA MET A 71 -8.95 12.10 -4.56
C MET A 71 -8.52 12.61 -3.16
N LEU A 72 -7.65 11.86 -2.45
CA LEU A 72 -6.95 12.33 -1.23
C LEU A 72 -5.96 13.45 -1.57
N ASN A 73 -6.41 14.71 -1.63
CA ASN A 73 -5.51 15.85 -1.84
C ASN A 73 -5.22 16.58 -0.52
N VAL A 74 -4.06 16.27 0.08
CA VAL A 74 -3.54 16.90 1.30
C VAL A 74 -3.53 18.44 1.20
N PHE A 75 -3.31 19.00 0.00
CA PHE A 75 -3.27 20.45 -0.21
C PHE A 75 -4.64 21.10 -0.29
N LYS A 76 -5.70 20.35 -0.63
CA LYS A 76 -7.08 20.87 -0.63
C LYS A 76 -7.76 20.73 0.72
N CYS A 77 -7.21 19.94 1.64
CA CYS A 77 -7.82 19.67 2.95
C CYS A 77 -8.28 20.94 3.71
N TYR A 78 -7.46 22.00 3.71
CA TYR A 78 -7.82 23.28 4.34
C TYR A 78 -9.00 23.97 3.61
N GLU A 79 -8.93 24.11 2.28
CA GLU A 79 -9.98 24.76 1.49
C GLU A 79 -11.29 23.96 1.45
N ASP A 80 -11.21 22.64 1.32
CA ASP A 80 -12.35 21.74 1.39
C ASP A 80 -13.03 21.84 2.75
N THR A 81 -12.26 21.83 3.84
CA THR A 81 -12.82 22.02 5.18
C THR A 81 -13.50 23.37 5.32
N LYS A 82 -12.93 24.46 4.78
CA LYS A 82 -13.59 25.78 4.80
C LYS A 82 -14.92 25.75 4.04
N ARG A 83 -14.95 25.20 2.83
CA ARG A 83 -16.18 25.05 2.03
C ARG A 83 -17.22 24.23 2.78
N ASP A 84 -16.82 23.13 3.39
CA ASP A 84 -17.70 22.23 4.11
C ASP A 84 -18.29 22.94 5.35
N LEU A 85 -17.49 23.70 6.09
CA LEU A 85 -17.94 24.52 7.22
C LEU A 85 -18.96 25.59 6.82
N GLU A 86 -18.76 26.29 5.69
CA GLU A 86 -19.76 27.24 5.19
C GLU A 86 -21.04 26.54 4.72
N THR A 87 -20.91 25.37 4.09
CA THR A 87 -22.04 24.56 3.64
C THR A 87 -22.86 24.07 4.83
N ASP A 88 -22.20 23.72 5.94
CA ASP A 88 -22.82 23.31 7.19
C ASP A 88 -23.80 24.38 7.72
N LEU A 89 -23.31 25.62 7.89
CA LEU A 89 -24.14 26.76 8.30
C LEU A 89 -25.27 27.06 7.31
N ALA A 90 -24.98 26.97 6.01
CA ALA A 90 -25.97 27.22 4.97
C ALA A 90 -27.11 26.18 5.00
N GLN A 91 -26.79 24.90 5.17
CA GLN A 91 -27.80 23.83 5.25
C GLN A 91 -28.62 23.92 6.54
N LEU A 92 -28.00 24.28 7.67
CA LEU A 92 -28.70 24.54 8.92
C LEU A 92 -29.53 25.84 8.89
N ASN A 93 -29.23 26.73 7.94
CA ASN A 93 -29.74 28.10 7.88
C ASN A 93 -29.49 28.85 9.21
N LEU A 94 -28.23 28.84 9.65
CA LEU A 94 -27.77 29.48 10.89
C LEU A 94 -26.56 30.38 10.62
N SER A 95 -26.40 31.43 11.41
CA SER A 95 -25.21 32.30 11.36
C SER A 95 -24.03 31.79 12.20
N TYR A 96 -24.31 30.92 13.18
CA TYR A 96 -23.30 30.29 14.03
C TYR A 96 -23.76 28.94 14.59
N VAL A 97 -22.81 28.10 14.99
CA VAL A 97 -23.01 26.89 15.79
C VAL A 97 -22.32 27.00 17.15
N ASP A 98 -22.80 26.25 18.14
CA ASP A 98 -22.20 26.27 19.48
C ASP A 98 -20.95 25.38 19.53
N LEU A 99 -20.95 24.29 18.77
CA LEU A 99 -19.81 23.41 18.58
C LEU A 99 -19.77 22.89 17.14
N VAL A 100 -18.59 22.95 16.52
CA VAL A 100 -18.31 22.17 15.31
C VAL A 100 -17.12 21.26 15.56
N ILE A 101 -17.26 19.98 15.19
CA ILE A 101 -16.17 19.01 15.33
C ILE A 101 -15.79 18.37 13.99
N VAL A 102 -14.55 17.89 13.91
CA VAL A 102 -14.14 16.99 12.83
C VAL A 102 -14.73 15.60 13.08
N HIS A 103 -15.59 15.09 12.19
CA HIS A 103 -16.38 13.87 12.42
C HIS A 103 -15.53 12.59 12.55
N PHE A 104 -14.46 12.49 11.78
CA PHE A 104 -13.42 11.47 11.93
C PHE A 104 -12.07 12.09 11.53
N PRO A 105 -10.93 11.60 12.06
CA PRO A 105 -9.63 12.04 11.58
C PRO A 105 -9.55 12.00 10.04
N PRO A 106 -8.80 12.92 9.39
CA PRO A 106 -8.68 13.04 7.92
C PRO A 106 -7.94 11.87 7.24
N ILE A 107 -8.08 10.66 7.76
CA ILE A 107 -7.40 9.44 7.34
C ILE A 107 -8.46 8.33 7.33
N SER A 108 -9.30 8.32 6.29
CA SER A 108 -10.33 7.29 6.14
C SER A 108 -9.75 6.02 5.52
N SER A 109 -9.12 5.24 6.38
CA SER A 109 -9.38 3.82 6.33
C SER A 109 -9.66 3.39 7.75
N MET A 110 -10.64 2.52 7.95
CA MET A 110 -10.84 1.76 9.20
C MET A 110 -9.60 0.89 9.59
N VAL A 111 -8.42 1.19 9.04
CA VAL A 111 -7.20 0.39 8.97
C VAL A 111 -5.98 1.17 9.51
N THR A 112 -6.05 2.50 9.71
CA THR A 112 -4.95 3.28 10.30
C THR A 112 -5.28 3.72 11.72
N ARG A 113 -4.70 3.02 12.69
CA ARG A 113 -4.89 3.20 14.14
C ARG A 113 -4.04 4.33 14.76
N SER A 114 -3.43 5.18 13.92
CA SER A 114 -2.60 6.30 14.35
C SER A 114 -2.55 7.42 13.30
N CYS A 115 -2.73 8.67 13.74
CA CYS A 115 -2.72 9.88 12.90
C CYS A 115 -1.32 10.33 12.47
N ASN A 116 -0.27 9.92 13.20
CA ASN A 116 1.12 10.29 12.91
C ASN A 116 1.93 9.16 12.24
N SER A 117 1.29 8.01 11.97
CA SER A 117 1.96 6.82 11.41
C SER A 117 2.23 6.84 9.91
N TRP A 118 1.67 7.81 9.17
CA TRP A 118 1.86 7.96 7.72
C TRP A 118 2.34 9.37 7.36
N SER A 119 3.25 9.46 6.39
CA SER A 119 3.76 10.72 5.84
C SER A 119 2.63 11.52 5.19
N GLY A 120 2.22 12.63 5.82
CA GLY A 120 1.09 13.46 5.39
C GLY A 120 -0.09 13.48 6.35
N GLY A 121 -0.21 12.47 7.23
CA GLY A 121 -1.32 12.37 8.19
C GLY A 121 -1.38 13.57 9.14
N CYS A 122 -0.26 13.92 9.76
CA CYS A 122 -0.18 15.14 10.56
C CYS A 122 -0.38 16.42 9.73
N GLN A 123 0.00 16.45 8.45
CA GLN A 123 -0.21 17.65 7.61
C GLN A 123 -1.69 17.87 7.34
N MET A 124 -2.45 16.81 7.06
CA MET A 124 -3.91 16.86 6.91
C MET A 124 -4.60 17.25 8.21
N VAL A 125 -4.24 16.60 9.33
CA VAL A 125 -4.76 16.95 10.66
C VAL A 125 -4.54 18.44 10.95
N ARG A 126 -3.33 18.96 10.69
CA ARG A 126 -3.01 20.38 10.89
C ARG A 126 -3.76 21.30 9.94
N ALA A 127 -3.87 20.94 8.66
CA ALA A 127 -4.56 21.74 7.64
C ALA A 127 -6.06 21.84 7.94
N GLN A 128 -6.71 20.72 8.26
CA GLN A 128 -8.11 20.70 8.67
C GLN A 128 -8.32 21.48 9.97
N TRP A 129 -7.46 21.26 10.97
CA TRP A 129 -7.56 21.98 12.24
C TRP A 129 -7.43 23.49 12.08
N LYS A 130 -6.49 23.95 11.23
CA LYS A 130 -6.31 25.37 10.91
C LYS A 130 -7.59 26.01 10.35
N ALA A 131 -8.35 25.30 9.52
CA ALA A 131 -9.63 25.79 9.01
C ALA A 131 -10.68 25.93 10.14
N LEU A 132 -10.76 24.97 11.06
CA LEU A 132 -11.64 25.07 12.24
C LEU A 132 -11.24 26.24 13.14
N GLU A 133 -9.94 26.45 13.38
CA GLU A 133 -9.47 27.57 14.19
C GLU A 133 -9.82 28.93 13.59
N GLU A 134 -9.75 29.08 12.27
CA GLU A 134 -10.16 30.31 11.59
C GLU A 134 -11.68 30.52 11.70
N PHE A 135 -12.47 29.47 11.49
CA PHE A 135 -13.93 29.51 11.62
C PHE A 135 -14.37 29.88 13.04
N TYR A 136 -13.67 29.36 14.06
CA TYR A 136 -13.81 29.75 15.46
C TYR A 136 -13.46 31.24 15.67
N LYS A 137 -12.32 31.70 15.15
CA LYS A 137 -11.89 33.11 15.27
C LYS A 137 -12.85 34.09 14.58
N GLN A 138 -13.54 33.65 13.53
CA GLN A 138 -14.58 34.43 12.85
C GLN A 138 -15.90 34.51 13.65
N GLY A 139 -16.02 33.81 14.78
CA GLY A 139 -17.23 33.77 15.60
C GLY A 139 -18.36 32.90 15.03
N LYS A 140 -18.08 32.12 13.98
CA LYS A 140 -19.05 31.21 13.33
C LYS A 140 -19.24 29.91 14.12
N ALA A 141 -18.28 29.55 14.99
CA ALA A 141 -18.45 28.54 16.02
C ALA A 141 -18.06 29.10 17.39
N ARG A 142 -18.79 28.73 18.46
CA ARG A 142 -18.41 29.11 19.85
C ARG A 142 -17.40 28.17 20.48
N ALA A 143 -17.25 26.96 19.95
CA ALA A 143 -16.26 25.97 20.34
C ALA A 143 -15.92 25.09 19.14
N ILE A 144 -14.71 24.53 19.14
CA ILE A 144 -14.25 23.58 18.13
C ILE A 144 -13.70 22.31 18.79
N GLY A 145 -13.91 21.18 18.14
CA GLY A 145 -13.51 19.88 18.66
C GLY A 145 -13.25 18.85 17.58
N VAL A 146 -13.10 17.62 18.01
CA VAL A 146 -12.80 16.47 17.16
C VAL A 146 -13.67 15.29 17.55
N SER A 147 -13.71 14.27 16.71
CA SER A 147 -14.33 12.98 17.02
C SER A 147 -13.37 11.88 16.64
N ASN A 148 -13.28 10.85 17.47
CA ASN A 148 -12.42 9.68 17.30
C ASN A 148 -10.91 10.01 17.22
N TYR A 149 -10.47 11.11 17.85
CA TYR A 149 -9.03 11.42 17.92
C TYR A 149 -8.36 10.59 19.03
N CYS A 150 -7.26 9.92 18.68
CA CYS A 150 -6.39 9.23 19.62
C CYS A 150 -5.18 10.11 20.00
N PRO A 151 -4.36 9.74 21.01
CA PRO A 151 -3.18 10.51 21.43
C PRO A 151 -2.27 10.95 20.27
N SER A 152 -2.04 10.07 19.29
CA SER A 152 -1.21 10.37 18.12
C SER A 152 -1.76 11.51 17.24
N CYS A 153 -3.07 11.74 17.23
CA CYS A 153 -3.70 12.85 16.51
C CYS A 153 -3.46 14.18 17.23
N TYR A 154 -3.46 14.17 18.57
CA TYR A 154 -3.08 15.34 19.37
C TYR A 154 -1.60 15.68 19.22
N ASP A 155 -0.72 14.68 19.11
CA ASP A 155 0.71 14.91 18.85
C ASP A 155 0.95 15.68 17.54
N CYS A 156 0.12 15.43 16.51
CA CYS A 156 0.16 16.22 15.29
C CYS A 156 -0.18 17.70 15.52
N LEU A 157 -1.09 18.00 16.46
CA LEU A 157 -1.58 19.36 16.76
C LEU A 157 -0.68 20.14 17.74
N ASN A 158 0.05 19.46 18.63
CA ASN A 158 0.81 20.06 19.74
C ASN A 158 1.76 21.19 19.31
N SER A 159 2.26 21.20 18.07
CA SER A 159 3.20 22.21 17.56
C SER A 159 2.58 23.33 16.75
N THR A 160 1.30 23.23 16.37
CA THR A 160 0.67 24.18 15.42
C THR A 160 -0.67 24.73 15.87
N ALA A 161 -1.40 24.01 16.74
CA ALA A 161 -2.69 24.46 17.22
C ALA A 161 -2.53 25.66 18.16
N THR A 162 -3.20 26.76 17.83
CA THR A 162 -3.36 27.93 18.70
C THR A 162 -4.51 27.77 19.69
N VAL A 163 -5.49 26.91 19.35
CA VAL A 163 -6.61 26.48 20.18
C VAL A 163 -6.64 24.95 20.14
N LEU A 164 -6.49 24.31 21.29
CA LEU A 164 -6.60 22.85 21.39
C LEU A 164 -8.07 22.42 21.23
N PRO A 165 -8.34 21.20 20.72
CA PRO A 165 -9.69 20.68 20.67
C PRO A 165 -10.34 20.70 22.06
N MET A 166 -11.51 21.34 22.17
CA MET A 166 -12.22 21.47 23.46
C MET A 166 -13.06 20.24 23.78
N VAL A 167 -13.48 19.52 22.73
CA VAL A 167 -14.29 18.30 22.81
C VAL A 167 -13.66 17.20 21.97
N ASN A 168 -13.70 15.96 22.46
CA ASN A 168 -13.48 14.75 21.66
C ASN A 168 -14.69 13.82 21.79
N GLN A 169 -15.46 13.70 20.71
CA GLN A 169 -16.61 12.80 20.66
C GLN A 169 -16.14 11.38 20.33
N VAL A 170 -16.50 10.38 21.13
CA VAL A 170 -16.01 8.99 20.98
C VAL A 170 -17.10 7.97 21.29
N GLU A 171 -16.95 6.76 20.73
CA GLU A 171 -17.75 5.63 21.19
C GLU A 171 -17.36 5.30 22.64
N LEU A 172 -18.31 5.46 23.56
CA LEU A 172 -18.14 5.12 24.97
C LEU A 172 -19.46 4.60 25.54
N HIS A 173 -19.42 3.40 26.09
CA HIS A 173 -20.59 2.72 26.66
C HIS A 173 -20.21 1.90 27.90
N LEU A 174 -21.21 1.53 28.70
CA LEU A 174 -21.04 0.84 29.99
C LEU A 174 -20.15 -0.41 29.89
N GLY A 175 -20.27 -1.18 28.81
CA GLY A 175 -19.43 -2.37 28.58
C GLY A 175 -17.92 -2.12 28.37
N MET A 176 -17.47 -0.86 28.27
CA MET A 176 -16.04 -0.51 28.11
C MET A 176 -15.33 -0.22 29.44
N GLY A 177 -16.08 -0.17 30.56
CA GLY A 177 -15.56 0.26 31.85
C GLY A 177 -15.37 1.79 31.93
N THR A 178 -14.98 2.28 33.10
CA THR A 178 -14.96 3.72 33.44
C THR A 178 -13.77 4.49 32.87
N ASP A 179 -12.65 3.82 32.64
CA ASP A 179 -11.46 4.43 32.03
C ASP A 179 -10.74 3.43 31.11
N PRO A 180 -11.39 3.03 30.00
CA PRO A 180 -10.81 2.16 28.96
C PRO A 180 -9.37 2.61 28.60
N GLU A 181 -8.39 1.79 28.99
CA GLU A 181 -6.95 2.00 28.76
C GLU A 181 -6.40 3.39 29.17
N GLY A 182 -7.02 4.04 30.16
CA GLY A 182 -6.58 5.38 30.59
C GLY A 182 -6.99 6.51 29.66
N PHE A 183 -7.91 6.27 28.71
CA PHE A 183 -8.31 7.27 27.71
C PHE A 183 -9.16 8.39 28.29
N VAL A 184 -10.04 8.09 29.25
CA VAL A 184 -10.86 9.10 29.93
C VAL A 184 -9.96 10.00 30.77
N SER A 185 -9.02 9.40 31.53
CA SER A 185 -8.05 10.16 32.32
C SER A 185 -7.09 10.98 31.43
N TYR A 186 -6.68 10.46 30.27
CA TYR A 186 -5.85 11.18 29.30
C TYR A 186 -6.48 12.50 28.83
N HIS A 187 -7.77 12.48 28.49
CA HIS A 187 -8.51 13.67 28.02
C HIS A 187 -8.78 14.65 29.16
N LYS A 188 -9.18 14.11 30.33
CA LYS A 188 -9.41 14.92 31.53
C LYS A 188 -8.16 15.68 31.96
N ALA A 189 -6.99 15.04 31.93
CA ALA A 189 -5.71 15.68 32.25
C ALA A 189 -5.31 16.82 31.31
N ARG A 190 -5.89 16.87 30.10
CA ARG A 190 -5.65 17.92 29.09
C ARG A 190 -6.75 18.97 29.03
N GLY A 191 -7.76 18.88 29.89
CA GLY A 191 -8.92 19.76 29.85
C GLY A 191 -9.79 19.57 28.61
N ILE A 192 -9.75 18.39 27.97
CA ILE A 192 -10.57 18.06 26.81
C ILE A 192 -11.83 17.33 27.30
N GLN A 193 -13.01 17.86 26.98
CA GLN A 193 -14.28 17.25 27.35
C GLN A 193 -14.57 16.06 26.44
N LEU A 194 -14.72 14.86 27.01
CA LEU A 194 -15.25 13.74 26.26
C LEU A 194 -16.76 13.89 26.08
N GLN A 195 -17.27 13.44 24.94
CA GLN A 195 -18.70 13.27 24.67
C GLN A 195 -18.90 11.88 24.06
N ALA A 196 -19.89 11.15 24.57
CA ALA A 196 -20.15 9.79 24.13
C ALA A 196 -21.17 9.73 23.00
N TYR A 197 -20.89 8.95 21.97
CA TYR A 197 -21.90 8.43 21.03
C TYR A 197 -22.00 6.90 21.18
N SER A 198 -23.07 6.32 20.64
CA SER A 198 -23.31 4.86 20.70
C SER A 198 -23.26 4.29 22.12
N VAL A 199 -23.93 4.95 23.07
CA VAL A 199 -23.97 4.55 24.50
C VAL A 199 -24.58 3.16 24.74
N LEU A 200 -25.33 2.65 23.78
CA LEU A 200 -25.88 1.29 23.79
C LEU A 200 -24.95 0.25 23.13
N GLY A 201 -23.74 0.65 22.73
CA GLY A 201 -22.80 -0.10 21.90
C GLY A 201 -23.18 -0.09 20.42
N ASN A 202 -22.18 -0.19 19.54
CA ASN A 202 -22.39 -0.30 18.11
C ASN A 202 -21.87 -1.65 17.58
N ASN A 203 -22.78 -2.54 17.17
CA ASN A 203 -22.36 -3.73 16.43
C ASN A 203 -21.84 -3.29 15.05
N ALA A 204 -20.54 -3.43 14.81
CA ALA A 204 -19.86 -2.99 13.58
C ALA A 204 -20.45 -3.56 12.28
N ILE A 205 -21.24 -4.63 12.33
CA ILE A 205 -21.89 -5.26 11.17
C ILE A 205 -23.37 -4.85 11.05
N SER A 206 -24.10 -4.81 12.16
CA SER A 206 -25.55 -4.55 12.12
C SER A 206 -25.95 -3.12 12.43
N HIS A 207 -25.03 -2.29 12.93
CA HIS A 207 -25.29 -0.95 13.46
C HIS A 207 -26.41 -0.92 14.52
N LYS A 208 -26.59 -2.04 15.24
CA LYS A 208 -27.56 -2.19 16.32
C LYS A 208 -26.88 -2.13 17.68
N ALA A 209 -27.68 -1.71 18.67
CA ALA A 209 -27.33 -1.73 20.07
C ALA A 209 -26.89 -3.13 20.54
N SER A 210 -25.97 -3.17 21.49
CA SER A 210 -25.47 -4.40 22.11
C SER A 210 -26.60 -5.11 22.88
N PRO A 211 -26.94 -6.36 22.55
CA PRO A 211 -27.92 -7.15 23.32
C PRO A 211 -27.52 -7.30 24.78
N GLU A 212 -26.23 -7.30 25.09
CA GLU A 212 -25.73 -7.42 26.46
C GLU A 212 -25.98 -6.14 27.28
N ILE A 213 -26.01 -4.97 26.64
CA ILE A 213 -26.37 -3.71 27.31
C ILE A 213 -27.89 -3.58 27.40
N LEU A 214 -28.62 -3.96 26.36
CA LEU A 214 -30.08 -3.82 26.34
C LEU A 214 -30.80 -4.84 27.22
N THR A 215 -30.41 -6.11 27.12
CA THR A 215 -31.12 -7.25 27.72
C THR A 215 -30.24 -8.07 28.65
N GLY A 216 -29.02 -7.61 28.99
CA GLY A 216 -28.14 -8.29 29.91
C GLY A 216 -28.63 -8.22 31.36
N ASN A 217 -28.24 -9.21 32.17
CA ASN A 217 -28.71 -9.35 33.54
C ASN A 217 -28.37 -8.13 34.43
N LEU A 218 -27.21 -7.49 34.22
CA LEU A 218 -26.81 -6.35 35.03
C LEU A 218 -27.66 -5.11 34.76
N THR A 219 -27.81 -4.71 33.49
CA THR A 219 -28.58 -3.52 33.14
C THR A 219 -30.06 -3.71 33.41
N THR A 220 -30.60 -4.92 33.17
CA THR A 220 -32.01 -5.23 33.43
C THR A 220 -32.36 -5.32 34.91
N SER A 221 -31.45 -5.81 35.76
CA SER A 221 -31.68 -5.87 37.21
C SER A 221 -31.70 -4.47 37.84
N ILE A 222 -30.75 -3.62 37.47
CA ILE A 222 -30.69 -2.21 37.91
C ILE A 222 -31.91 -1.45 37.38
N ALA A 223 -32.24 -1.61 36.10
CA ALA A 223 -33.42 -1.02 35.49
C ALA A 223 -34.70 -1.37 36.28
N LYS A 224 -34.87 -2.65 36.63
CA LYS A 224 -36.01 -3.11 37.43
C LYS A 224 -36.02 -2.53 38.84
N ALA A 225 -34.87 -2.46 39.51
CA ALA A 225 -34.76 -1.92 40.87
C ALA A 225 -35.19 -0.45 40.96
N HIS A 226 -34.93 0.34 39.91
CA HIS A 226 -35.26 1.77 39.85
C HIS A 226 -36.53 2.10 39.07
N GLY A 227 -37.22 1.09 38.51
CA GLY A 227 -38.40 1.30 37.66
C GLY A 227 -38.09 2.06 36.36
N LYS A 228 -36.90 1.85 35.79
CA LYS A 228 -36.38 2.51 34.59
C LYS A 228 -36.12 1.48 33.48
N SER A 229 -35.72 1.96 32.29
CA SER A 229 -35.29 1.09 31.19
C SER A 229 -33.78 0.83 31.19
N SER A 230 -33.33 -0.27 30.57
CA SER A 230 -31.89 -0.54 30.38
C SER A 230 -31.18 0.57 29.58
N VAL A 231 -31.91 1.26 28.69
CA VAL A 231 -31.40 2.43 27.94
C VAL A 231 -31.08 3.58 28.88
N GLN A 232 -32.00 3.89 29.81
CA GLN A 232 -31.76 4.90 30.83
C GLN A 232 -30.60 4.52 31.76
N VAL A 233 -30.44 3.24 32.11
CA VAL A 233 -29.28 2.76 32.88
C VAL A 233 -27.97 3.04 32.14
N ALA A 234 -27.89 2.69 30.85
CA ALA A 234 -26.69 2.92 30.05
C ALA A 234 -26.38 4.42 29.89
N LEU A 235 -27.39 5.25 29.60
CA LEU A 235 -27.23 6.70 29.50
C LEU A 235 -26.83 7.32 30.84
N LYS A 236 -27.51 6.95 31.94
CA LYS A 236 -27.22 7.41 33.31
C LYS A 236 -25.76 7.13 33.67
N TRP A 237 -25.25 5.95 33.33
CA TRP A 237 -23.86 5.57 33.61
C TRP A 237 -22.84 6.45 32.90
N VAL A 238 -23.10 6.87 31.66
CA VAL A 238 -22.20 7.80 30.96
C VAL A 238 -22.28 9.19 31.59
N VAL A 239 -23.49 9.73 31.78
CA VAL A 239 -23.64 11.11 32.28
C VAL A 239 -23.23 11.29 33.74
N SER A 240 -23.31 10.23 34.56
CA SER A 240 -22.83 10.28 35.96
C SER A 240 -21.31 10.46 36.06
N GLN A 241 -20.57 10.13 35.00
CA GLN A 241 -19.13 10.36 34.90
C GLN A 241 -18.79 11.80 34.46
N GLY A 242 -19.79 12.65 34.26
CA GLY A 242 -19.61 14.01 33.72
C GLY A 242 -19.30 14.02 32.23
N ILE A 243 -19.67 12.97 31.51
CA ILE A 243 -19.50 12.83 30.05
C ILE A 243 -20.87 13.05 29.39
N PRO A 244 -21.07 14.11 28.59
CA PRO A 244 -22.28 14.29 27.81
C PRO A 244 -22.49 13.15 26.81
N ALA A 245 -23.74 12.81 26.52
CA ALA A 245 -24.08 11.73 25.60
C ALA A 245 -25.03 12.17 24.47
N VAL A 246 -24.80 11.62 23.28
CA VAL A 246 -25.69 11.77 22.12
C VAL A 246 -26.61 10.55 22.03
N THR A 247 -27.93 10.80 21.99
CA THR A 247 -28.98 9.78 21.85
C THR A 247 -29.81 10.08 20.61
N LYS A 248 -30.42 9.04 20.02
CA LYS A 248 -31.29 9.17 18.85
C LYS A 248 -32.63 8.52 19.14
N SER A 249 -33.72 9.29 19.00
CA SER A 249 -35.08 8.76 19.10
C SER A 249 -36.08 9.58 18.27
N ALA A 250 -37.06 8.88 17.68
CA ALA A 250 -38.24 9.50 17.06
C ALA A 250 -39.51 9.33 17.93
N SER A 251 -39.42 8.66 19.08
CA SER A 251 -40.53 8.48 20.03
C SER A 251 -40.49 9.56 21.11
N SER A 252 -41.64 10.21 21.33
CA SER A 252 -41.80 11.23 22.38
C SER A 252 -41.61 10.67 23.78
N GLU A 253 -42.00 9.41 23.98
CA GLU A 253 -41.87 8.68 25.24
C GLU A 253 -40.39 8.43 25.56
N HIS A 254 -39.63 7.94 24.59
CA HIS A 254 -38.18 7.72 24.74
C HIS A 254 -37.43 9.04 24.97
N LEU A 255 -37.78 10.11 24.22
CA LEU A 255 -37.17 11.43 24.42
C LEU A 255 -37.42 11.95 25.85
N SER A 256 -38.64 11.78 26.36
CA SER A 256 -38.96 12.15 27.74
C SER A 256 -38.20 11.30 28.76
N ALA A 257 -38.04 10.01 28.50
CA ALA A 257 -37.27 9.09 29.35
C ALA A 257 -35.77 9.44 29.39
N ASP A 258 -35.20 9.88 28.27
CA ASP A 258 -33.81 10.34 28.16
C ASP A 258 -33.56 11.65 28.93
N LEU A 259 -34.59 12.46 29.16
CA LEU A 259 -34.53 13.66 30.02
C LEU A 259 -34.78 13.35 31.51
N ASP A 260 -35.32 12.17 31.83
CA ASP A 260 -35.64 11.74 33.19
C ASP A 260 -34.43 11.11 33.93
N LEU A 261 -33.21 11.27 33.40
CA LEU A 261 -31.98 10.70 33.98
C LEU A 261 -31.58 11.34 35.32
N TRP A 262 -32.12 12.52 35.65
CA TRP A 262 -31.80 13.24 36.89
C TRP A 262 -32.82 13.02 38.01
N SER A 263 -33.92 12.28 37.76
CA SER A 263 -34.92 11.99 38.79
C SER A 263 -34.55 10.82 39.72
N TRP A 264 -33.45 10.13 39.44
CA TRP A 264 -32.99 8.95 40.16
C TRP A 264 -31.47 8.83 40.10
N ASP A 265 -30.87 8.00 40.95
CA ASP A 265 -29.42 7.77 40.96
C ASP A 265 -29.07 6.32 41.32
N PHE A 266 -27.86 5.89 40.96
CA PHE A 266 -27.36 4.55 41.31
C PHE A 266 -27.08 4.47 42.81
N THR A 267 -27.26 3.28 43.39
CA THR A 267 -26.72 3.01 44.73
C THR A 267 -25.18 2.97 44.70
N PRO A 268 -24.50 3.11 45.85
CA PRO A 268 -23.04 2.96 45.92
C PRO A 268 -22.55 1.62 45.37
N GLU A 269 -23.30 0.54 45.61
CA GLU A 269 -22.99 -0.80 45.13
C GLU A 269 -23.15 -0.91 43.61
N GLU A 270 -24.24 -0.38 43.04
CA GLU A 270 -24.51 -0.40 41.60
C GLU A 270 -23.50 0.43 40.80
N SER A 271 -23.11 1.59 41.34
CA SER A 271 -22.07 2.45 40.77
C SER A 271 -20.73 1.72 40.62
N GLY A 272 -20.42 0.82 41.55
CA GLY A 272 -19.22 -0.04 41.50
C GLY A 272 -19.39 -1.29 40.64
N GLN A 273 -20.59 -1.87 40.56
CA GLN A 273 -20.88 -3.13 39.84
C GLN A 273 -20.81 -2.97 38.31
N GLY A 274 -21.32 -1.87 37.76
CA GLY A 274 -21.21 -1.58 36.32
C GLY A 274 -19.76 -1.56 35.84
N SER A 275 -18.85 -1.12 36.70
CA SER A 275 -17.41 -1.03 36.44
C SER A 275 -16.68 -2.37 36.66
N ARG A 276 -17.11 -3.20 37.62
CA ARG A 276 -16.44 -4.46 37.99
C ARG A 276 -16.88 -5.67 37.18
N GLN A 277 -18.16 -5.84 36.91
CA GLN A 277 -18.67 -7.07 36.26
C GLN A 277 -18.27 -7.19 34.79
N TYR A 278 -18.14 -6.05 34.09
CA TYR A 278 -17.66 -6.00 32.70
C TYR A 278 -16.13 -5.81 32.57
N ALA A 279 -15.44 -5.33 33.63
CA ALA A 279 -13.98 -5.35 33.67
C ALA A 279 -13.41 -6.73 34.04
N LEU A 280 -14.12 -7.51 34.86
CA LEU A 280 -13.72 -8.87 35.25
C LEU A 280 -13.76 -9.84 34.06
N THR A 281 -14.70 -9.70 33.12
CA THR A 281 -14.69 -10.50 31.87
C THR A 281 -13.54 -10.14 30.93
N GLY A 282 -12.93 -8.95 31.07
CA GLY A 282 -11.68 -8.58 30.39
C GLY A 282 -10.42 -9.04 31.14
N LEU A 283 -10.44 -9.03 32.48
CA LEU A 283 -9.33 -9.49 33.32
C LEU A 283 -9.23 -11.03 33.41
N GLU A 284 -10.33 -11.77 33.31
CA GLU A 284 -10.32 -13.24 33.22
C GLU A 284 -9.64 -13.72 31.93
N VAL A 285 -9.70 -12.94 30.84
CA VAL A 285 -8.98 -13.20 29.59
C VAL A 285 -7.46 -12.95 29.75
N LEU A 286 -7.07 -11.95 30.54
CA LEU A 286 -5.65 -11.71 30.90
C LEU A 286 -5.13 -12.74 31.92
N GLY A 287 -5.98 -13.21 32.84
CA GLY A 287 -5.67 -14.28 33.79
C GLY A 287 -5.36 -15.61 33.11
N LEU A 288 -6.13 -15.98 32.07
CA LEU A 288 -5.88 -17.15 31.23
C LEU A 288 -4.56 -17.05 30.44
N LEU A 289 -4.16 -15.86 29.99
CA LEU A 289 -2.85 -15.64 29.34
C LEU A 289 -1.67 -15.83 30.32
N SER A 290 -1.82 -15.38 31.57
CA SER A 290 -0.78 -15.58 32.60
C SER A 290 -0.71 -17.02 33.16
N ALA A 291 -1.77 -17.80 32.97
CA ALA A 291 -1.82 -19.22 33.34
C ALA A 291 -1.22 -20.12 32.25
N VAL A 292 -1.39 -19.76 30.96
CA VAL A 292 -0.71 -20.44 29.84
C VAL A 292 0.81 -20.19 29.87
N GLU A 293 1.24 -19.00 30.31
CA GLU A 293 2.67 -18.66 30.47
C GLU A 293 3.36 -19.47 31.59
N ARG A 294 2.62 -19.92 32.61
CA ARG A 294 3.15 -20.76 33.70
C ARG A 294 3.12 -22.26 33.42
N SER A 295 2.24 -22.74 32.55
CA SER A 295 2.13 -24.17 32.22
C SER A 295 3.09 -24.65 31.11
N LEU A 296 3.86 -23.75 30.47
CA LEU A 296 4.89 -24.11 29.47
C LEU A 296 6.28 -24.45 30.05
N THR A 297 6.40 -24.67 31.37
CA THR A 297 7.68 -25.05 32.00
C THR A 297 7.72 -26.43 32.66
N SER A 298 6.71 -27.29 32.48
CA SER A 298 6.83 -28.69 32.91
C SER A 298 5.93 -29.63 32.12
N ALA A 299 6.53 -30.43 31.23
CA ALA A 299 5.95 -31.68 30.74
C ALA A 299 5.82 -32.67 31.91
N PRO A 300 4.79 -33.55 31.96
CA PRO A 300 4.89 -34.80 31.18
C PRO A 300 3.57 -35.34 30.60
N GLU A 301 3.75 -36.16 29.56
CA GLU A 301 3.00 -37.35 29.10
C GLU A 301 1.46 -37.31 28.88
N SER A 302 1.09 -37.74 27.66
CA SER A 302 -0.25 -38.10 27.14
C SER A 302 -1.00 -39.16 28.00
N PRO A 303 -2.26 -39.60 27.71
CA PRO A 303 -3.09 -39.34 26.51
C PRO A 303 -4.61 -39.09 26.76
N ASN A 304 -5.30 -38.81 25.66
CA ASN A 304 -6.74 -39.00 25.38
C ASN A 304 -7.72 -37.82 25.44
N SER A 305 -8.59 -37.88 24.42
CA SER A 305 -9.89 -37.24 24.16
C SER A 305 -9.94 -35.82 23.56
N THR A 306 -9.77 -35.79 22.23
CA THR A 306 -10.74 -35.33 21.20
C THR A 306 -11.88 -34.37 21.59
N CYS A 307 -11.94 -33.22 20.90
CA CYS A 307 -13.03 -32.71 20.04
C CYS A 307 -12.93 -31.18 19.97
N THR A 308 -12.34 -30.61 18.92
CA THR A 308 -13.03 -30.09 17.73
C THR A 308 -14.15 -29.09 18.02
N HIS A 309 -13.94 -27.82 17.67
CA HIS A 309 -14.85 -27.13 16.76
C HIS A 309 -14.15 -25.92 16.11
N GLU A 310 -13.69 -26.17 14.90
CA GLU A 310 -13.55 -25.19 13.83
C GLU A 310 -14.91 -24.52 13.56
N HIS A 311 -14.88 -23.21 13.26
CA HIS A 311 -15.55 -22.56 12.12
C HIS A 311 -15.50 -21.03 12.31
N ASP A 312 -14.56 -20.37 11.62
CA ASP A 312 -14.81 -19.41 10.53
C ASP A 312 -13.51 -18.67 10.16
N GLU A 313 -12.61 -19.35 9.43
CA GLU A 313 -11.45 -18.75 8.74
C GLU A 313 -11.51 -18.89 7.21
N GLU A 314 -12.58 -19.42 6.64
CA GLU A 314 -12.66 -19.64 5.18
C GLU A 314 -13.56 -18.61 4.50
N ARG A 315 -12.96 -17.48 4.09
CA ARG A 315 -13.52 -16.68 2.98
C ARG A 315 -12.48 -15.88 2.21
N ILE A 316 -11.34 -16.51 1.90
CA ILE A 316 -10.51 -16.20 0.72
C ILE A 316 -9.88 -17.51 0.19
N LEU A 317 -10.67 -18.55 -0.08
CA LEU A 317 -10.30 -19.65 -0.97
C LEU A 317 -11.62 -20.28 -1.45
N GLY A 318 -11.92 -20.14 -2.74
CA GLY A 318 -13.12 -20.75 -3.32
C GLY A 318 -12.97 -22.26 -3.41
N LEU A 319 -13.68 -22.98 -2.55
CA LEU A 319 -14.07 -24.37 -2.76
C LEU A 319 -15.55 -24.50 -2.41
N TYR A 320 -16.35 -24.84 -3.42
CA TYR A 320 -17.72 -25.30 -3.21
C TYR A 320 -17.68 -26.75 -2.70
N SER A 321 -18.44 -27.05 -1.67
CA SER A 321 -19.05 -28.36 -1.50
C SER A 321 -20.46 -28.17 -0.94
N LEU A 322 -21.45 -28.49 -1.76
CA LEU A 322 -22.78 -28.85 -1.30
C LEU A 322 -22.64 -30.13 -0.48
N ASP A 323 -23.08 -30.15 0.78
CA ASP A 323 -24.06 -31.16 1.17
C ASP A 323 -24.80 -30.85 2.48
N SER A 324 -25.94 -31.49 2.56
CA SER A 324 -27.06 -31.33 3.47
C SER A 324 -26.92 -32.13 4.78
N SER A 325 -27.68 -31.72 5.80
CA SER A 325 -28.03 -32.42 7.05
C SER A 325 -27.00 -32.43 8.20
N CYS A 326 -27.31 -31.69 9.28
CA CYS A 326 -27.68 -32.28 10.59
C CYS A 326 -27.92 -31.18 11.64
N GLU A 327 -29.09 -31.26 12.26
CA GLU A 327 -29.45 -30.59 13.50
C GLU A 327 -28.64 -31.18 14.67
N THR A 328 -28.18 -30.33 15.60
CA THR A 328 -28.34 -30.47 17.06
C THR A 328 -27.62 -29.33 17.77
N GLY A 329 -28.29 -28.74 18.76
CA GLY A 329 -27.93 -27.46 19.34
C GLY A 329 -26.87 -27.50 20.44
N HIS A 330 -26.12 -26.40 20.54
CA HIS A 330 -25.69 -25.71 21.77
C HIS A 330 -25.24 -24.28 21.40
N PRO A 331 -25.41 -23.27 22.30
CA PRO A 331 -25.24 -21.87 21.96
C PRO A 331 -23.75 -21.49 21.88
N LYS A 332 -23.24 -21.23 20.66
CA LYS A 332 -21.89 -20.68 20.46
C LYS A 332 -21.89 -19.18 20.79
N SER A 333 -21.27 -18.80 21.92
CA SER A 333 -20.97 -17.41 22.27
C SER A 333 -19.79 -16.89 21.44
N SER A 334 -20.07 -15.95 20.55
CA SER A 334 -19.10 -15.20 19.76
C SER A 334 -18.44 -14.08 20.59
N PHE A 335 -17.37 -14.41 21.29
CA PHE A 335 -16.71 -13.47 22.22
C PHE A 335 -15.57 -12.64 21.58
N TRP A 336 -15.04 -13.00 20.42
CA TRP A 336 -13.79 -12.45 19.88
C TRP A 336 -13.90 -11.32 18.83
N ARG A 337 -14.91 -10.44 18.89
CA ARG A 337 -15.04 -9.30 17.93
C ARG A 337 -15.45 -7.96 18.57
N ARG A 338 -14.97 -7.65 19.78
CA ARG A 338 -15.51 -6.52 20.58
C ARG A 338 -14.45 -5.60 21.17
N LEU A 339 -13.68 -4.91 20.32
CA LEU A 339 -12.86 -3.77 20.75
C LEU A 339 -13.14 -2.54 19.86
N PRO A 340 -13.53 -1.39 20.44
CA PRO A 340 -13.65 -0.11 19.76
C PRO A 340 -12.35 0.32 19.06
N TYR A 341 -12.47 1.02 17.93
CA TYR A 341 -11.35 1.34 17.02
C TYR A 341 -10.17 2.11 17.67
N TRP A 342 -10.40 2.82 18.78
CA TRP A 342 -9.41 3.66 19.44
C TRP A 342 -8.69 2.97 20.63
N LEU A 343 -9.26 1.88 21.18
CA LEU A 343 -8.65 1.07 22.25
C LEU A 343 -7.43 0.29 21.76
N CYS A 344 -7.29 0.00 20.47
CA CYS A 344 -6.11 -0.69 19.95
C CYS A 344 -4.83 0.18 19.85
N CYS A 345 -4.77 1.32 20.56
CA CYS A 345 -3.58 2.19 20.61
C CYS A 345 -2.54 1.74 21.65
N GLY A 346 -2.84 0.75 22.50
CA GLY A 346 -1.91 0.11 23.41
C GLY A 346 -1.29 -1.16 22.85
N GLN A 347 -0.02 -1.09 22.42
CA GLN A 347 0.88 -2.20 22.11
C GLN A 347 0.29 -3.42 21.36
N GLU A 348 0.20 -3.34 20.03
CA GLU A 348 0.11 -4.57 19.23
C GLU A 348 1.44 -5.32 19.30
N LYS A 349 1.42 -6.52 19.87
CA LYS A 349 2.59 -7.42 19.86
C LYS A 349 3.02 -7.67 18.43
N ALA A 350 4.20 -7.16 18.10
CA ALA A 350 4.92 -7.43 16.86
C ALA A 350 4.98 -8.94 16.61
N LYS A 351 4.53 -9.38 15.44
CA LYS A 351 4.85 -10.73 14.98
C LYS A 351 6.25 -10.68 14.37
N ASP A 352 7.21 -11.27 15.08
CA ASP A 352 8.60 -11.38 14.66
C ASP A 352 8.73 -12.17 13.33
N LEU A 353 9.85 -12.04 12.62
CA LEU A 353 10.18 -12.73 11.36
C LEU A 353 9.98 -14.26 11.45
N ALA A 354 10.15 -14.83 12.64
CA ALA A 354 9.92 -16.25 12.93
C ALA A 354 8.44 -16.68 12.79
N SER A 355 7.49 -15.75 12.78
CA SER A 355 6.04 -16.02 12.75
C SER A 355 5.48 -16.41 11.37
N PHE A 356 6.29 -16.32 10.30
CA PHE A 356 5.89 -16.71 8.94
C PHE A 356 6.20 -18.18 8.61
N GLN A 357 6.88 -18.90 9.50
CA GLN A 357 7.17 -20.31 9.28
C GLN A 357 5.92 -21.16 9.42
N LEU A 358 5.75 -22.11 8.50
CA LEU A 358 4.68 -23.10 8.62
C LEU A 358 4.95 -23.99 9.82
N SER A 359 3.91 -24.32 10.58
CA SER A 359 3.99 -25.39 11.56
C SER A 359 4.37 -26.71 10.86
N GLU A 360 5.06 -27.61 11.55
CA GLU A 360 5.44 -28.91 10.98
C GLU A 360 4.27 -29.67 10.32
N PRO A 361 3.06 -29.72 10.92
CA PRO A 361 1.90 -30.30 10.26
C PRO A 361 1.51 -29.61 8.94
N ALA A 362 1.47 -28.27 8.92
CA ALA A 362 1.14 -27.50 7.72
C ALA A 362 2.22 -27.65 6.63
N ARG A 363 3.50 -27.69 7.04
CA ARG A 363 4.65 -27.95 6.16
C ARG A 363 4.54 -29.35 5.52
N ARG A 364 4.17 -30.37 6.29
CA ARG A 364 3.96 -31.74 5.79
C ARG A 364 2.79 -31.81 4.82
N ALA A 365 1.63 -31.24 5.16
CA ALA A 365 0.45 -31.21 4.29
C ALA A 365 0.74 -30.50 2.96
N ALA A 366 1.46 -29.38 3.01
CA ALA A 366 1.83 -28.65 1.80
C ALA A 366 2.86 -29.40 0.93
N LYS A 367 3.80 -30.16 1.55
CA LYS A 367 4.71 -31.09 0.83
C LYS A 367 3.94 -32.23 0.17
N GLU A 368 2.96 -32.82 0.85
CA GLU A 368 2.11 -33.87 0.29
C GLU A 368 1.28 -33.35 -0.89
N CYS A 369 0.73 -32.14 -0.79
CA CYS A 369 0.02 -31.48 -1.88
C CYS A 369 0.92 -31.27 -3.11
N LEU A 370 2.16 -30.80 -2.90
CA LEU A 370 3.14 -30.63 -3.97
C LEU A 370 3.53 -31.98 -4.61
N ALA A 371 3.72 -33.03 -3.80
CA ALA A 371 4.02 -34.38 -4.28
C ALA A 371 2.88 -34.95 -5.14
N ARG A 372 1.62 -34.75 -4.73
CA ARG A 372 0.44 -35.16 -5.54
C ARG A 372 0.36 -34.37 -6.85
N ALA A 373 0.68 -33.08 -6.82
CA ALA A 373 0.75 -32.25 -8.03
C ALA A 373 1.80 -32.76 -9.03
N ARG A 374 2.95 -33.23 -8.54
CA ARG A 374 3.99 -33.88 -9.37
C ARG A 374 3.52 -35.22 -9.95
N GLN A 375 2.89 -36.08 -9.14
CA GLN A 375 2.35 -37.38 -9.62
C GLN A 375 1.29 -37.21 -10.72
N ALA A 376 0.50 -36.12 -10.69
CA ALA A 376 -0.47 -35.82 -11.73
C ALA A 376 0.16 -35.53 -13.11
N THR A 377 1.48 -35.29 -13.19
CA THR A 377 2.19 -35.09 -14.46
C THR A 377 2.60 -36.39 -15.16
N GLU A 378 2.53 -37.54 -14.48
CA GLU A 378 3.13 -38.81 -14.93
C GLU A 378 2.13 -39.87 -15.43
N GLY A 379 0.81 -39.58 -15.55
CA GLY A 379 -0.20 -40.58 -15.94
C GLY A 379 -1.50 -40.07 -16.59
N ASP A 380 -2.35 -41.00 -17.05
CA ASP A 380 -3.56 -40.76 -17.86
C ASP A 380 -4.82 -40.28 -17.06
N LYS A 381 -4.73 -39.94 -15.76
CA LYS A 381 -5.77 -39.28 -14.91
C LYS A 381 -5.16 -38.69 -13.60
N PRO A 382 -5.79 -37.72 -12.88
CA PRO A 382 -6.73 -36.66 -13.27
C PRO A 382 -6.02 -35.27 -13.36
N LEU A 383 -6.67 -34.30 -14.03
CA LEU A 383 -6.25 -32.90 -14.01
C LEU A 383 -6.12 -32.38 -12.58
N MET A 384 -4.93 -31.90 -12.18
CA MET A 384 -4.82 -30.98 -11.04
C MET A 384 -4.92 -29.54 -11.53
N CYS A 385 -5.86 -28.82 -10.94
CA CYS A 385 -6.24 -27.47 -11.31
C CYS A 385 -6.27 -26.61 -10.05
N PHE A 386 -5.39 -25.62 -9.94
CA PHE A 386 -5.37 -24.69 -8.81
C PHE A 386 -4.79 -23.34 -9.23
N MET A 387 -4.95 -22.33 -8.38
CA MET A 387 -4.42 -20.99 -8.63
C MET A 387 -3.47 -20.55 -7.53
N ARG A 388 -2.44 -19.78 -7.90
CA ARG A 388 -1.56 -19.08 -6.97
C ARG A 388 -1.58 -17.58 -7.27
N GLN A 389 -1.44 -16.74 -6.26
CA GLN A 389 -1.31 -15.29 -6.41
C GLN A 389 0.12 -14.86 -6.12
N ASP A 390 0.65 -13.95 -6.94
CA ASP A 390 1.87 -13.23 -6.62
C ASP A 390 1.50 -12.09 -5.68
N ILE A 391 1.94 -12.16 -4.43
CA ILE A 391 1.52 -11.20 -3.41
C ILE A 391 2.05 -9.79 -3.67
N LEU A 392 3.20 -9.65 -4.36
CA LEU A 392 3.77 -8.35 -4.70
C LEU A 392 2.90 -7.66 -5.75
N THR A 393 2.58 -8.36 -6.84
CA THR A 393 1.86 -7.78 -7.99
C THR A 393 0.34 -7.90 -7.92
N GLY A 394 -0.18 -8.80 -7.07
CA GLY A 394 -1.60 -9.14 -6.98
C GLY A 394 -2.12 -10.04 -8.11
N LYS A 395 -1.26 -10.43 -9.06
CA LYS A 395 -1.65 -11.19 -10.24
C LYS A 395 -1.77 -12.68 -9.96
N TRP A 396 -2.67 -13.33 -10.68
CA TRP A 396 -2.95 -14.76 -10.52
C TRP A 396 -2.33 -15.61 -11.64
N ALA A 397 -1.90 -16.81 -11.26
CA ALA A 397 -1.46 -17.88 -12.14
C ALA A 397 -2.33 -19.12 -11.90
N HIS A 398 -2.75 -19.76 -12.99
CA HIS A 398 -3.64 -20.92 -13.00
C HIS A 398 -2.88 -22.13 -13.49
N PHE A 399 -2.62 -23.09 -12.60
CA PHE A 399 -1.84 -24.29 -12.88
C PHE A 399 -2.77 -25.41 -13.31
N GLN A 400 -2.57 -25.91 -14.54
CA GLN A 400 -3.30 -27.00 -15.16
C GLN A 400 -2.34 -28.14 -15.46
N LEU A 401 -2.11 -29.00 -14.46
CA LEU A 401 -1.15 -30.10 -14.53
C LEU A 401 -1.85 -31.36 -15.08
N GLY A 402 -1.15 -32.13 -15.91
CA GLY A 402 -1.66 -33.40 -16.45
C GLY A 402 -2.74 -33.30 -17.55
N THR A 403 -2.87 -32.16 -18.24
CA THR A 403 -3.87 -32.00 -19.32
C THR A 403 -3.45 -32.66 -20.63
N SER A 404 -4.36 -33.43 -21.27
CA SER A 404 -4.16 -34.04 -22.61
C SER A 404 -4.00 -33.04 -23.76
N ASN A 405 -4.17 -31.74 -23.50
CA ASN A 405 -4.02 -30.66 -24.48
C ASN A 405 -2.57 -30.42 -24.96
N ASP A 406 -1.58 -31.09 -24.39
CA ASP A 406 -0.21 -31.09 -24.93
C ASP A 406 -0.02 -31.96 -26.19
N LYS A 407 -0.99 -32.84 -26.50
CA LYS A 407 -0.92 -33.76 -27.65
C LYS A 407 -1.67 -33.29 -28.91
N LYS A 408 -2.40 -32.17 -28.89
CA LYS A 408 -3.13 -31.67 -30.08
C LYS A 408 -2.18 -30.89 -31.00
N PRO A 409 -1.96 -31.32 -32.25
CA PRO A 409 -1.23 -30.52 -33.24
C PRO A 409 -1.98 -29.21 -33.45
N ARG A 410 -1.31 -28.06 -33.29
CA ARG A 410 -1.89 -26.78 -33.70
C ARG A 410 -1.81 -26.70 -35.22
N GLN A 411 -2.96 -26.56 -35.88
CA GLN A 411 -3.05 -26.35 -37.35
C GLN A 411 -2.45 -25.01 -37.81
N THR A 412 -2.09 -24.13 -36.87
CA THR A 412 -1.48 -22.83 -37.12
C THR A 412 -0.18 -22.70 -36.36
N GLU A 413 0.83 -23.48 -36.76
CA GLU A 413 2.19 -22.95 -36.67
C GLU A 413 2.28 -21.80 -37.67
N SER A 414 1.93 -20.59 -37.23
CA SER A 414 2.43 -19.43 -37.96
C SER A 414 3.95 -19.59 -37.94
N LYS A 415 4.51 -19.81 -39.13
CA LYS A 415 5.92 -19.61 -39.42
C LYS A 415 6.24 -18.15 -39.08
N SER A 416 6.33 -17.77 -37.80
CA SER A 416 7.30 -16.77 -37.43
C SER A 416 8.59 -17.41 -37.91
N LYS A 417 9.15 -16.91 -39.01
CA LYS A 417 10.46 -17.31 -39.48
C LYS A 417 11.31 -17.41 -38.22
N GLN A 418 11.63 -18.62 -37.78
CA GLN A 418 12.87 -18.83 -37.07
C GLN A 418 13.86 -18.38 -38.12
N VAL A 419 14.20 -17.09 -38.08
CA VAL A 419 15.46 -16.65 -38.65
C VAL A 419 16.43 -17.63 -38.00
N GLN A 420 17.06 -18.48 -38.81
CA GLN A 420 18.23 -19.20 -38.37
C GLN A 420 19.24 -18.12 -38.01
N MET A 421 19.10 -17.57 -36.81
CA MET A 421 20.00 -16.60 -36.26
C MET A 421 21.25 -17.41 -35.96
N LYS A 422 22.32 -17.10 -36.68
CA LYS A 422 23.63 -17.69 -36.40
C LYS A 422 23.91 -17.54 -34.90
N PRO A 423 24.56 -18.53 -34.27
CA PRO A 423 25.11 -18.36 -32.93
C PRO A 423 25.90 -17.05 -32.92
N ILE A 424 25.75 -16.29 -31.84
CA ILE A 424 26.68 -15.22 -31.54
C ILE A 424 28.06 -15.91 -31.47
N HIS A 425 28.94 -15.64 -32.45
CA HIS A 425 30.28 -16.25 -32.47
C HIS A 425 31.01 -15.85 -31.18
N GLU A 426 31.73 -16.78 -30.55
CA GLU A 426 32.45 -16.52 -29.29
C GLU A 426 33.58 -15.49 -29.47
N GLU A 427 34.06 -15.28 -30.70
CA GLU A 427 35.04 -14.25 -31.02
C GLU A 427 34.36 -12.90 -31.28
N PRO A 428 34.78 -11.80 -30.62
CA PRO A 428 34.21 -10.47 -30.84
C PRO A 428 34.32 -10.00 -32.30
N ASP A 429 33.23 -9.49 -32.84
CA ASP A 429 33.04 -9.02 -34.21
C ASP A 429 32.42 -7.61 -34.21
N GLN A 430 32.70 -6.83 -35.23
CA GLN A 430 32.16 -5.49 -35.44
C GLN A 430 31.45 -5.43 -36.79
N LEU A 431 30.24 -4.87 -36.82
CA LEU A 431 29.49 -4.70 -38.06
C LEU A 431 29.50 -3.25 -38.53
N GLU A 432 29.99 -3.01 -39.73
CA GLU A 432 30.15 -1.68 -40.34
C GLU A 432 28.83 -0.88 -40.42
N GLY A 433 27.68 -1.57 -40.52
CA GLY A 433 26.35 -0.96 -40.57
C GLY A 433 25.65 -0.77 -39.22
N CYS A 434 26.24 -1.22 -38.10
CA CYS A 434 25.62 -1.07 -36.78
C CYS A 434 26.06 0.25 -36.12
N PRO A 435 25.11 1.13 -35.71
CA PRO A 435 25.46 2.40 -35.08
C PRO A 435 26.05 2.27 -33.66
N PHE A 436 26.07 1.06 -33.08
CA PHE A 436 26.50 0.81 -31.70
C PHE A 436 27.94 0.25 -31.65
N CYS A 437 28.50 -0.20 -32.77
CA CYS A 437 29.86 -0.74 -32.83
C CYS A 437 30.93 0.35 -32.70
N ALA A 438 32.11 -0.01 -32.20
CA ALA A 438 33.31 0.84 -32.29
C ALA A 438 33.88 0.88 -33.73
N CYS A 439 34.61 1.93 -34.08
CA CYS A 439 35.28 2.06 -35.38
C CYS A 439 36.47 1.09 -35.52
N HIS A 440 36.76 0.65 -36.75
CA HIS A 440 38.05 0.06 -37.11
C HIS A 440 39.21 1.01 -36.77
N ALA A 441 40.08 0.59 -35.86
CA ALA A 441 41.52 0.80 -35.99
C ALA A 441 42.21 -0.44 -35.43
N SER A 442 42.98 -1.08 -36.31
CA SER A 442 43.86 -2.20 -36.01
C SER A 442 44.86 -1.85 -34.92
N GLU A 443 45.36 -2.90 -34.27
CA GLU A 443 46.55 -2.97 -33.42
C GLU A 443 46.31 -2.85 -31.91
N ALA A 444 46.22 -4.04 -31.31
CA ALA A 444 46.76 -4.44 -30.02
C ALA A 444 47.55 -3.37 -29.22
N ALA A 445 46.97 -2.90 -28.12
CA ALA A 445 47.59 -2.84 -26.80
C ALA A 445 46.57 -2.29 -25.78
N ASP A 446 46.69 -2.74 -24.54
CA ASP A 446 46.12 -2.12 -23.33
C ASP A 446 44.63 -2.35 -23.00
N VAL A 447 44.31 -3.60 -22.67
CA VAL A 447 43.27 -3.89 -21.66
C VAL A 447 43.85 -3.51 -20.29
N LEU A 448 43.60 -2.29 -19.81
CA LEU A 448 44.00 -1.86 -18.47
C LEU A 448 43.27 -2.67 -17.38
N ARG A 449 44.03 -3.12 -16.37
CA ARG A 449 43.60 -3.97 -15.26
C ARG A 449 43.02 -3.12 -14.12
N PHE A 450 41.93 -3.62 -13.53
CA PHE A 450 41.10 -2.99 -12.48
C PHE A 450 41.78 -2.81 -11.10
N GLU A 451 43.11 -2.93 -11.00
CA GLU A 451 43.82 -3.08 -9.73
C GLU A 451 44.00 -1.78 -8.93
N GLU A 452 43.61 -0.61 -9.47
CA GLU A 452 43.86 0.71 -8.85
C GLU A 452 42.69 1.30 -8.03
N LEU A 453 41.52 0.65 -8.00
CA LEU A 453 40.40 1.07 -7.12
C LEU A 453 40.47 0.43 -5.72
N LYS A 454 41.66 0.06 -5.25
CA LYS A 454 41.90 -0.24 -3.83
C LYS A 454 42.21 1.06 -3.12
N ASN A 455 41.19 1.70 -2.59
CA ASN A 455 41.18 2.31 -1.25
C ASN A 455 39.81 2.97 -1.03
N GLY A 456 39.07 2.45 -0.06
CA GLY A 456 37.95 3.17 0.54
C GLY A 456 38.45 4.52 1.08
N GLU A 457 37.56 5.53 1.05
CA GLU A 457 37.79 6.94 1.42
C GLU A 457 38.09 7.93 0.28
N ALA A 458 37.56 7.73 -0.94
CA ALA A 458 37.53 8.81 -1.94
C ALA A 458 36.23 9.62 -1.84
N GLU A 459 36.34 10.92 -1.56
CA GLU A 459 35.22 11.88 -1.56
C GLU A 459 34.44 11.81 -2.89
N TYR A 460 33.11 11.94 -2.80
CA TYR A 460 32.17 11.80 -3.92
C TYR A 460 32.53 12.65 -5.17
N ALA A 461 33.28 13.74 -5.00
CA ALA A 461 33.73 14.62 -6.07
C ALA A 461 35.00 14.12 -6.82
N SER A 462 35.95 13.47 -6.14
CA SER A 462 37.17 12.94 -6.79
C SER A 462 36.90 11.65 -7.55
N THR A 463 35.96 10.84 -7.05
CA THR A 463 35.45 9.63 -7.72
C THR A 463 34.68 9.98 -9.00
N TRP A 464 33.99 11.14 -9.02
CA TRP A 464 33.32 11.69 -10.20
C TRP A 464 34.28 12.02 -11.35
N GLN A 465 35.48 12.53 -11.02
CA GLN A 465 36.46 12.93 -12.03
C GLN A 465 37.17 11.72 -12.65
N ALA A 466 37.55 10.71 -11.86
CA ALA A 466 38.16 9.46 -12.36
C ALA A 466 37.22 8.64 -13.27
N LEU A 467 35.90 8.78 -13.10
CA LEU A 467 34.90 8.15 -13.96
C LEU A 467 34.78 8.80 -15.34
N LYS A 468 35.08 10.10 -15.49
CA LYS A 468 35.06 10.80 -16.80
C LYS A 468 36.12 10.27 -17.77
N ASP A 469 37.20 9.68 -17.26
CA ASP A 469 38.32 9.20 -18.08
C ASP A 469 38.09 7.77 -18.63
N HIS A 470 37.10 7.03 -18.11
CA HIS A 470 36.81 5.64 -18.49
C HIS A 470 35.36 5.40 -18.98
N PHE A 471 34.49 6.40 -18.87
CA PHE A 471 33.14 6.42 -19.45
C PHE A 471 33.07 7.45 -20.58
N TRP A 472 32.66 7.03 -21.78
CA TRP A 472 32.37 7.98 -22.85
C TRP A 472 30.89 8.34 -22.82
N TYR A 473 30.59 9.53 -22.29
CA TYR A 473 29.36 10.24 -22.63
C TYR A 473 29.57 10.90 -23.99
N ALA A 474 28.65 10.67 -24.93
CA ALA A 474 28.48 11.65 -26.00
C ALA A 474 28.08 12.96 -25.29
N ALA A 475 28.81 14.04 -25.54
CA ALA A 475 28.93 15.22 -24.69
C ALA A 475 27.65 15.64 -23.91
N ASP A 476 27.87 15.98 -22.64
CA ASP A 476 27.06 16.85 -21.76
C ASP A 476 26.24 16.22 -20.63
N THR A 477 26.88 16.01 -19.48
CA THR A 477 26.17 15.93 -18.19
C THR A 477 25.80 17.34 -17.71
N TYR A 478 24.74 17.44 -16.90
CA TYR A 478 24.08 18.64 -16.37
C TYR A 478 24.97 19.50 -15.44
N ALA A 479 26.12 19.93 -15.95
CA ALA A 479 26.97 20.99 -15.43
C ALA A 479 26.82 22.25 -16.30
N GLY A 480 25.57 22.57 -16.70
CA GLY A 480 25.24 23.77 -17.46
C GLY A 480 25.35 23.67 -18.99
N HIS A 481 25.48 22.47 -19.57
CA HIS A 481 25.51 22.26 -21.02
C HIS A 481 24.30 21.42 -21.51
N ARG A 482 23.82 21.70 -22.73
CA ARG A 482 22.65 21.07 -23.36
C ARG A 482 23.08 19.76 -24.03
N LEU A 483 22.38 18.66 -23.76
CA LEU A 483 22.67 17.37 -24.39
C LEU A 483 22.44 17.42 -25.91
N VAL A 484 23.44 17.01 -26.69
CA VAL A 484 23.35 16.95 -28.16
C VAL A 484 22.93 15.54 -28.61
N ARG A 485 22.08 15.45 -29.63
CA ARG A 485 21.74 14.18 -30.29
C ARG A 485 22.95 13.68 -31.08
N ASP A 486 23.84 12.94 -30.41
CA ASP A 486 25.08 12.49 -31.02
C ASP A 486 25.12 10.96 -31.20
N TRP A 487 24.89 10.56 -32.45
CA TRP A 487 25.13 9.20 -32.97
C TRP A 487 26.38 9.14 -33.82
N SER A 488 27.16 10.22 -33.87
CA SER A 488 28.46 10.20 -34.54
C SER A 488 29.28 9.08 -33.93
N ARG A 489 29.99 8.38 -34.81
CA ARG A 489 30.88 7.32 -34.35
C ARG A 489 31.89 7.97 -33.39
N PRO A 490 32.09 7.41 -32.18
CA PRO A 490 33.06 7.98 -31.26
C PRO A 490 34.41 8.07 -31.96
N ASP A 491 35.16 9.12 -31.62
CA ASP A 491 36.53 9.32 -32.08
C ASP A 491 37.28 7.97 -32.02
N PRO A 492 37.77 7.43 -33.15
CA PRO A 492 38.45 6.14 -33.19
C PRO A 492 39.64 6.04 -32.23
N SER A 493 40.20 7.17 -31.79
CA SER A 493 41.27 7.24 -30.78
C SER A 493 40.79 7.03 -29.34
N ARG A 494 39.48 7.05 -29.08
CA ARG A 494 38.88 6.87 -27.75
C ARG A 494 38.30 5.46 -27.60
N HIS A 495 39.02 4.61 -26.86
CA HIS A 495 38.51 3.30 -26.47
C HIS A 495 37.40 3.46 -25.42
N TRP A 496 36.23 2.87 -25.67
CA TRP A 496 35.10 2.85 -24.73
C TRP A 496 34.63 1.42 -24.48
N GLN A 497 34.14 1.16 -23.26
CA GLN A 497 33.60 -0.13 -22.86
C GLN A 497 32.07 -0.10 -22.76
N VAL A 498 31.51 0.97 -22.19
CA VAL A 498 30.06 1.22 -22.10
C VAL A 498 29.77 2.65 -22.57
N ARG A 499 28.65 2.84 -23.27
CA ARG A 499 28.17 4.17 -23.71
C ARG A 499 26.73 4.40 -23.28
N VAL A 500 26.45 5.61 -22.78
CA VAL A 500 25.09 6.08 -22.55
C VAL A 500 24.78 7.16 -23.58
N VAL A 501 23.77 6.95 -24.42
CA VAL A 501 23.41 7.86 -25.51
C VAL A 501 21.90 8.10 -25.53
N ARG A 502 21.48 9.27 -26.02
CA ARG A 502 20.05 9.54 -26.22
C ARG A 502 19.48 8.65 -27.32
N ASN A 503 18.28 8.13 -27.10
CA ASN A 503 17.53 7.43 -28.14
C ASN A 503 17.14 8.42 -29.28
N ILE A 504 17.52 8.11 -30.52
CA ILE A 504 17.13 8.89 -31.72
C ILE A 504 15.63 8.88 -32.01
N PHE A 505 14.91 7.89 -31.51
CA PHE A 505 13.46 7.76 -31.64
C PHE A 505 12.85 7.74 -30.24
N PRO A 506 12.96 8.85 -29.48
CA PRO A 506 12.53 8.87 -28.10
C PRO A 506 11.00 8.76 -28.05
N SER A 507 10.49 7.95 -27.11
CA SER A 507 9.04 7.83 -26.89
C SER A 507 8.46 8.98 -26.07
N MET A 508 9.33 9.71 -25.37
CA MET A 508 9.00 10.90 -24.59
C MET A 508 9.72 12.10 -25.20
N SER A 509 9.06 13.24 -25.15
CA SER A 509 9.65 14.48 -25.60
C SER A 509 10.39 15.17 -24.48
N VAL A 510 11.43 15.93 -24.81
CA VAL A 510 12.19 16.66 -23.81
C VAL A 510 12.01 18.17 -24.00
N PRO A 511 11.80 18.97 -22.93
CA PRO A 511 11.62 20.40 -23.09
C PRO A 511 12.87 21.07 -23.68
N ARG A 512 12.67 22.11 -24.49
CA ARG A 512 13.72 22.88 -25.19
C ARG A 512 14.77 23.49 -24.24
N GLU A 513 14.44 23.66 -22.97
CA GLU A 513 15.37 24.15 -21.95
C GLU A 513 16.50 23.15 -21.62
N PHE A 514 16.34 21.86 -21.99
CA PHE A 514 17.30 20.79 -21.67
C PHE A 514 18.10 20.27 -22.89
N TYR A 515 17.71 20.57 -24.15
CA TYR A 515 18.33 20.06 -25.39
C TYR A 515 18.39 21.13 -26.50
N GLU A 516 19.35 21.05 -27.42
CA GLU A 516 19.51 22.01 -28.54
C GLU A 516 18.57 21.75 -29.74
N ASP A 517 17.89 20.60 -29.79
CA ASP A 517 17.14 20.18 -30.98
C ASP A 517 15.71 20.75 -31.04
N ASP A 518 15.23 21.03 -32.26
CA ASP A 518 13.92 21.64 -32.58
C ASP A 518 12.67 20.78 -32.31
N HIS A 519 12.78 19.62 -31.65
CA HIS A 519 11.63 18.76 -31.43
C HIS A 519 10.68 19.37 -30.37
N GLU A 520 9.61 20.00 -30.85
CA GLU A 520 8.47 20.46 -30.07
C GLU A 520 7.74 19.27 -29.45
N GLY A 521 8.16 18.88 -28.25
CA GLY A 521 7.27 18.25 -27.31
C GLY A 521 6.73 19.27 -26.33
N GLY A 522 6.06 20.28 -26.87
CA GLY A 522 5.24 21.16 -26.08
C GLY A 522 3.84 20.59 -26.05
N PHE A 523 3.21 20.63 -24.89
CA PHE A 523 1.80 20.94 -24.70
C PHE A 523 1.14 21.54 -25.95
N LEU A 524 -0.10 21.15 -26.28
CA LEU A 524 -0.82 21.86 -27.35
C LEU A 524 -0.83 23.35 -26.98
N GLU A 525 -0.26 24.22 -27.80
CA GLU A 525 -0.32 25.66 -27.56
C GLU A 525 -1.61 26.22 -28.21
N ASP A 526 -2.27 27.17 -27.55
CA ASP A 526 -3.35 27.91 -28.17
C ASP A 526 -2.82 28.94 -29.17
N THR A 527 -3.74 29.57 -29.89
CA THR A 527 -3.43 30.64 -30.85
C THR A 527 -2.75 31.86 -30.20
N ALA A 528 -2.69 31.94 -28.87
CA ALA A 528 -1.98 32.96 -28.10
C ALA A 528 -0.61 32.47 -27.57
N GLY A 529 -0.18 31.25 -27.91
CA GLY A 529 1.08 30.65 -27.42
C GLY A 529 1.02 30.21 -25.95
N SER A 530 -0.20 30.09 -25.38
CA SER A 530 -0.39 29.59 -24.02
C SER A 530 -0.55 28.08 -24.04
N MET A 531 0.05 27.40 -23.06
CA MET A 531 -0.04 25.95 -22.92
C MET A 531 -1.50 25.52 -22.67
N ILE A 532 -2.09 24.76 -23.60
CA ILE A 532 -3.37 24.07 -23.44
C ILE A 532 -3.09 22.66 -22.91
N ASN A 533 -3.72 22.33 -21.78
CA ASN A 533 -4.10 20.94 -21.53
C ASN A 533 -5.45 20.69 -22.23
N PRO A 534 -5.52 19.98 -23.38
CA PRO A 534 -6.77 19.75 -24.09
C PRO A 534 -7.77 18.90 -23.27
N ALA A 535 -7.28 18.19 -22.25
CA ALA A 535 -8.13 17.76 -21.16
C ALA A 535 -8.41 18.98 -20.27
N VAL A 536 -9.48 19.68 -20.65
CA VAL A 536 -10.44 20.25 -19.69
C VAL A 536 -10.40 19.42 -18.42
N GLU A 537 -10.36 20.03 -17.24
CA GLU A 537 -10.34 19.44 -15.89
C GLU A 537 -11.47 18.41 -15.65
N HIS A 538 -11.49 17.33 -16.41
CA HIS A 538 -12.57 16.38 -16.48
C HIS A 538 -12.13 15.16 -15.68
N PRO A 539 -12.82 14.84 -14.59
CA PRO A 539 -12.35 13.85 -13.61
C PRO A 539 -12.23 12.43 -14.17
N LEU A 540 -12.81 12.14 -15.35
CA LEU A 540 -12.77 10.83 -16.00
C LEU A 540 -11.82 10.72 -17.20
N TYR A 541 -11.31 11.84 -17.73
CA TYR A 541 -10.53 11.86 -18.98
C TYR A 541 -9.16 12.49 -18.74
N LEU A 542 -8.29 11.70 -18.11
CA LEU A 542 -6.94 12.12 -17.77
C LEU A 542 -6.05 12.16 -19.02
N GLN A 543 -5.43 13.31 -19.29
CA GLN A 543 -4.38 13.45 -20.29
C GLN A 543 -3.16 14.11 -19.66
N VAL A 544 -1.98 13.50 -19.84
CA VAL A 544 -0.69 14.01 -19.38
C VAL A 544 0.21 14.37 -20.55
N PRO A 545 1.07 15.39 -20.43
CA PRO A 545 2.14 15.64 -21.40
C PRO A 545 3.09 14.45 -21.48
N GLY A 546 3.46 14.05 -22.69
CA GLY A 546 4.45 13.00 -22.94
C GLY A 546 5.89 13.48 -22.73
N VAL A 547 6.19 14.09 -21.58
CA VAL A 547 7.49 14.71 -21.28
C VAL A 547 8.39 13.77 -20.47
N GLY A 548 9.64 13.59 -20.87
CA GLY A 548 10.59 12.70 -20.20
C GLY A 548 11.83 12.40 -21.05
N PHE A 549 12.69 11.53 -20.54
CA PHE A 549 13.98 11.15 -21.12
C PHE A 549 13.94 9.71 -21.64
N ASN A 550 14.62 9.46 -22.77
CA ASN A 550 14.80 8.14 -23.36
C ASN A 550 16.28 7.96 -23.72
N ASP A 551 16.97 7.12 -22.96
CA ASP A 551 18.39 6.84 -23.13
C ASP A 551 18.63 5.35 -23.45
N VAL A 552 19.71 5.09 -24.16
CA VAL A 552 20.21 3.75 -24.52
C VAL A 552 21.58 3.58 -23.86
N VAL A 553 21.77 2.47 -23.14
CA VAL A 553 23.05 2.09 -22.55
C VAL A 553 23.62 0.93 -23.37
N ILE A 554 24.61 1.22 -24.21
CA ILE A 554 25.30 0.25 -25.06
C ILE A 554 26.32 -0.49 -24.18
N GLU A 555 26.15 -1.80 -24.06
CA GLU A 555 26.86 -2.65 -23.08
C GLU A 555 28.31 -2.93 -23.45
N THR A 556 28.63 -2.86 -24.75
CA THR A 556 29.89 -3.36 -25.29
C THR A 556 30.14 -2.74 -26.67
N PRO A 557 31.41 -2.53 -27.07
CA PRO A 557 31.74 -2.09 -28.43
C PRO A 557 31.56 -3.19 -29.49
N TRP A 558 31.37 -4.44 -29.09
CA TRP A 558 31.35 -5.61 -29.97
C TRP A 558 29.92 -6.03 -30.32
N HIS A 559 29.65 -6.28 -31.61
CA HIS A 559 28.30 -6.49 -32.13
C HIS A 559 27.66 -7.79 -31.63
N ASN A 560 28.46 -8.85 -31.63
CA ASN A 560 28.10 -10.20 -31.24
C ASN A 560 28.61 -10.49 -29.81
N MET A 561 28.58 -9.52 -28.91
CA MET A 561 28.82 -9.79 -27.49
C MET A 561 27.56 -9.50 -26.69
N CYS A 562 27.42 -10.18 -25.55
CA CYS A 562 26.35 -9.95 -24.59
C CYS A 562 26.83 -10.33 -23.19
N ALA A 563 26.12 -9.89 -22.16
CA ALA A 563 26.47 -10.15 -20.76
C ALA A 563 26.59 -11.64 -20.37
N ALA A 564 26.07 -12.59 -21.16
CA ALA A 564 26.32 -14.02 -20.92
C ALA A 564 27.77 -14.45 -21.27
N LEU A 565 28.36 -13.79 -22.28
CA LEU A 565 29.68 -14.09 -22.84
C LEU A 565 30.76 -13.10 -22.36
N ASP A 566 30.37 -11.92 -21.88
CA ASP A 566 31.29 -10.88 -21.43
C ASP A 566 31.87 -11.16 -20.04
N ARG A 567 32.93 -10.44 -19.66
CA ARG A 567 33.55 -10.46 -18.34
C ARG A 567 32.66 -9.79 -17.29
N GLU A 568 32.75 -10.22 -16.04
CA GLU A 568 31.91 -9.70 -14.95
C GLU A 568 32.18 -8.21 -14.70
N GLU A 569 33.42 -7.77 -14.89
CA GLU A 569 33.84 -6.39 -14.81
C GLU A 569 33.13 -5.49 -15.84
N SER A 570 32.97 -5.96 -17.08
CA SER A 570 32.23 -5.24 -18.14
C SER A 570 30.73 -5.08 -17.76
N ILE A 571 30.17 -6.11 -17.15
CA ILE A 571 28.77 -6.12 -16.70
C ILE A 571 28.60 -5.16 -15.51
N ALA A 572 29.53 -5.18 -14.55
CA ALA A 572 29.54 -4.26 -13.42
C ALA A 572 29.63 -2.79 -13.91
N LEU A 573 30.49 -2.51 -14.90
CA LEU A 573 30.56 -1.18 -15.53
C LEU A 573 29.23 -0.77 -16.17
N THR A 574 28.55 -1.67 -16.87
CA THR A 574 27.23 -1.40 -17.44
C THR A 574 26.22 -1.04 -16.34
N LEU A 575 26.15 -1.85 -15.28
CA LEU A 575 25.23 -1.62 -14.16
C LEU A 575 25.54 -0.30 -13.43
N ARG A 576 26.83 0.01 -13.27
CA ARG A 576 27.30 1.29 -12.71
C ARG A 576 26.85 2.47 -13.55
N ALA A 577 26.94 2.38 -14.88
CA ALA A 577 26.47 3.41 -15.82
C ALA A 577 24.96 3.68 -15.65
N ILE A 578 24.17 2.60 -15.54
CA ILE A 578 22.72 2.67 -15.30
C ILE A 578 22.44 3.34 -13.95
N VAL A 579 23.18 2.99 -12.89
CA VAL A 579 22.99 3.57 -11.57
C VAL A 579 23.29 5.07 -11.57
N ILE A 580 24.42 5.48 -12.16
CA ILE A 580 24.81 6.89 -12.27
C ILE A 580 23.75 7.66 -13.02
N ARG A 581 23.38 7.20 -14.23
CA ARG A 581 22.39 7.90 -15.07
C ARG A 581 21.02 7.95 -14.43
N GLY A 582 20.60 6.87 -13.77
CA GLY A 582 19.35 6.82 -13.03
C GLY A 582 19.31 7.86 -11.90
N ARG A 583 20.37 7.97 -11.09
CA ARG A 583 20.48 8.99 -10.03
C ARG A 583 20.33 10.41 -10.59
N GLU A 584 20.97 10.70 -11.73
CA GLU A 584 20.85 11.99 -12.41
C GLU A 584 19.40 12.27 -12.81
N LEU A 585 18.75 11.32 -13.49
CA LEU A 585 17.38 11.46 -13.96
C LEU A 585 16.38 11.60 -12.80
N MET A 586 16.62 10.93 -11.67
CA MET A 586 15.76 11.02 -10.50
C MET A 586 15.75 12.40 -9.82
N GLN A 587 16.79 13.22 -10.05
CA GLN A 587 16.85 14.58 -9.52
C GLN A 587 16.04 15.57 -10.35
N ASN A 588 15.59 15.18 -11.55
CA ASN A 588 14.85 16.05 -12.43
C ASN A 588 13.38 16.20 -11.95
N PRO A 589 12.87 17.43 -11.77
CA PRO A 589 11.52 17.67 -11.27
C PRO A 589 10.40 17.19 -12.20
N LEU A 590 10.69 16.90 -13.47
CA LEU A 590 9.74 16.35 -14.43
C LEU A 590 9.61 14.82 -14.35
N VAL A 591 10.51 14.15 -13.65
CA VAL A 591 10.55 12.69 -13.58
C VAL A 591 9.81 12.22 -12.33
N ARG A 592 8.85 11.31 -12.49
CA ARG A 592 8.18 10.59 -11.38
C ARG A 592 8.62 9.13 -11.28
N TYR A 593 9.04 8.54 -12.38
CA TYR A 593 9.54 7.16 -12.39
C TYR A 593 10.61 6.97 -13.46
N VAL A 594 11.62 6.16 -13.14
CA VAL A 594 12.72 5.77 -14.05
C VAL A 594 12.58 4.29 -14.33
N SER A 595 12.19 3.94 -15.55
CA SER A 595 12.10 2.56 -16.02
C SER A 595 13.42 2.13 -16.62
N VAL A 596 14.04 1.08 -16.07
CA VAL A 596 15.26 0.45 -16.61
C VAL A 596 14.91 -0.94 -17.10
N PHE A 597 15.22 -1.23 -18.36
CA PHE A 597 14.92 -2.53 -18.96
C PHE A 597 15.87 -2.90 -20.10
N LYS A 598 15.90 -4.19 -20.43
CA LYS A 598 16.65 -4.76 -21.55
C LYS A 598 15.74 -5.65 -22.39
N GLN A 599 15.89 -5.58 -23.71
CA GLN A 599 15.22 -6.47 -24.66
C GLN A 599 16.29 -7.25 -25.43
N HIS A 600 16.43 -8.54 -25.13
CA HIS A 600 17.38 -9.40 -25.83
C HIS A 600 16.67 -10.15 -26.95
N LYS A 601 17.13 -9.99 -28.20
CA LYS A 601 16.57 -10.62 -29.42
C LYS A 601 15.07 -10.41 -29.66
N CYS A 602 14.45 -9.44 -28.99
CA CYS A 602 13.04 -9.10 -29.15
C CYS A 602 12.79 -7.59 -29.29
N GLY A 603 13.86 -6.81 -29.47
CA GLY A 603 13.84 -5.39 -29.84
C GLY A 603 14.23 -5.17 -31.31
N SER A 604 14.35 -3.91 -31.71
CA SER A 604 14.68 -3.50 -33.08
C SER A 604 16.16 -3.60 -33.45
N ILE A 605 17.06 -3.62 -32.46
CA ILE A 605 18.52 -3.66 -32.63
C ILE A 605 19.07 -4.91 -31.95
N VAL A 606 19.95 -5.64 -32.65
CA VAL A 606 20.56 -6.90 -32.17
C VAL A 606 21.72 -6.66 -31.20
N HIS A 607 22.50 -5.59 -31.40
CA HIS A 607 23.63 -5.21 -30.54
C HIS A 607 23.19 -5.08 -29.08
N ALA A 608 23.97 -5.63 -28.14
CA ALA A 608 23.59 -5.66 -26.72
C ALA A 608 23.49 -4.26 -26.09
N HIS A 609 22.29 -3.94 -25.58
CA HIS A 609 22.02 -2.68 -24.89
C HIS A 609 20.89 -2.77 -23.88
N TRP A 610 20.90 -1.86 -22.92
CA TRP A 610 19.77 -1.51 -22.03
C TRP A 610 19.10 -0.21 -22.49
N GLN A 611 17.93 0.05 -21.95
CA GLN A 611 17.18 1.29 -22.16
C GLN A 611 16.74 1.86 -20.81
N ILE A 612 16.76 3.19 -20.73
CA ILE A 612 16.24 3.96 -19.60
C ILE A 612 15.17 4.89 -20.16
N ILE A 613 13.95 4.81 -19.62
CA ILE A 613 12.83 5.68 -19.99
C ILE A 613 12.23 6.27 -18.74
N THR A 614 12.03 7.59 -18.71
CA THR A 614 11.37 8.26 -17.59
C THR A 614 9.94 8.64 -17.93
N THR A 615 9.06 8.63 -16.93
CA THR A 615 7.70 9.12 -17.07
C THR A 615 7.42 10.25 -16.07
N PRO A 616 6.58 11.24 -16.43
CA PRO A 616 6.13 12.30 -15.52
C PRO A 616 5.01 11.81 -14.60
N PHE A 617 4.79 10.50 -14.60
CA PHE A 617 3.77 9.79 -13.87
C PHE A 617 4.32 8.45 -13.36
N VAL A 618 3.77 7.88 -12.29
CA VAL A 618 4.13 6.54 -11.81
C VAL A 618 3.32 5.50 -12.59
N PRO A 619 3.97 4.53 -13.27
CA PRO A 619 3.22 3.48 -13.97
C PRO A 619 2.30 2.68 -13.03
N SER A 620 1.10 2.34 -13.49
CA SER A 620 0.09 1.64 -12.67
C SER A 620 0.57 0.32 -12.08
N SER A 621 1.44 -0.39 -12.79
CA SER A 621 2.06 -1.64 -12.31
C SER A 621 2.98 -1.44 -11.11
N VAL A 622 3.61 -0.27 -10.99
CA VAL A 622 4.44 0.12 -9.85
C VAL A 622 3.55 0.61 -8.72
N ASP A 623 2.56 1.44 -9.04
CA ASP A 623 1.61 2.00 -8.09
C ASP A 623 0.84 0.92 -7.31
N VAL A 624 0.34 -0.10 -8.01
CA VAL A 624 -0.31 -1.27 -7.38
C VAL A 624 0.64 -1.98 -6.41
N GLN A 625 1.91 -2.15 -6.78
CA GLN A 625 2.88 -2.81 -5.91
C GLN A 625 3.20 -1.97 -4.66
N LEU A 626 3.31 -0.65 -4.79
CA LEU A 626 3.51 0.26 -3.65
C LEU A 626 2.33 0.20 -2.67
N ILE A 627 1.10 0.31 -3.18
CA ILE A 627 -0.12 0.22 -2.37
C ILE A 627 -0.17 -1.12 -1.62
N ARG A 628 0.17 -2.22 -2.32
CA ARG A 628 0.21 -3.55 -1.72
C ARG A 628 1.32 -3.69 -0.68
N ALA A 629 2.53 -3.22 -0.98
CA ALA A 629 3.65 -3.24 -0.05
C ALA A 629 3.30 -2.46 1.23
N ALA A 630 2.74 -1.26 1.12
CA ALA A 630 2.29 -0.46 2.25
C ALA A 630 1.18 -1.16 3.06
N ARG A 631 0.16 -1.71 2.39
CA ARG A 631 -0.93 -2.45 3.04
C ARG A 631 -0.42 -3.68 3.80
N LEU A 632 0.49 -4.43 3.21
CA LEU A 632 1.04 -5.64 3.80
C LEU A 632 2.02 -5.32 4.92
N HIS A 633 2.82 -4.27 4.77
CA HIS A 633 3.65 -3.75 5.86
C HIS A 633 2.80 -3.35 7.06
N ARG A 634 1.69 -2.63 6.87
CA ARG A 634 0.77 -2.30 7.98
C ARG A 634 0.17 -3.54 8.64
N ARG A 635 -0.13 -4.58 7.87
CA ARG A 635 -0.72 -5.83 8.38
C ARG A 635 0.27 -6.68 9.16
N PHE A 636 1.53 -6.69 8.73
CA PHE A 636 2.53 -7.65 9.19
C PHE A 636 3.71 -7.02 9.93
N ASN A 637 3.80 -5.70 9.95
CA ASN A 637 4.92 -4.92 10.45
C ASN A 637 6.29 -5.38 9.89
N ALA A 638 6.30 -5.78 8.62
CA ALA A 638 7.47 -6.29 7.93
C ALA A 638 7.44 -5.91 6.45
N CYS A 639 8.62 -5.68 5.84
CA CYS A 639 8.70 -5.52 4.39
C CYS A 639 8.35 -6.85 3.71
N ILE A 640 7.21 -6.88 3.01
CA ILE A 640 6.77 -8.10 2.33
C ILE A 640 7.72 -8.52 1.20
N GLY A 641 8.40 -7.55 0.57
CA GLY A 641 9.44 -7.81 -0.41
C GLY A 641 10.61 -8.60 0.18
N CYS A 642 11.16 -8.14 1.32
CA CYS A 642 12.15 -8.90 2.08
C CYS A 642 11.67 -10.32 2.39
N GLN A 643 10.41 -10.49 2.85
CA GLN A 643 9.90 -11.82 3.18
C GLN A 643 9.85 -12.75 1.96
N VAL A 644 9.26 -12.30 0.86
CA VAL A 644 8.92 -13.18 -0.27
C VAL A 644 10.08 -13.37 -1.24
N LEU A 645 10.93 -12.35 -1.39
CA LEU A 645 12.05 -12.37 -2.32
C LEU A 645 13.35 -12.88 -1.69
N VAL A 646 13.51 -12.73 -0.37
CA VAL A 646 14.75 -13.05 0.35
C VAL A 646 14.49 -14.13 1.39
N SER A 647 13.78 -13.82 2.47
CA SER A 647 13.71 -14.69 3.67
C SER A 647 13.05 -16.04 3.41
N ALA A 648 11.95 -16.08 2.64
CA ALA A 648 11.24 -17.33 2.37
C ALA A 648 12.04 -18.25 1.42
N PRO A 649 12.62 -17.77 0.30
CA PRO A 649 13.52 -18.58 -0.52
C PRO A 649 14.77 -19.11 0.20
N THR A 650 15.39 -18.32 1.09
CA THR A 650 16.61 -18.74 1.81
C THR A 650 16.33 -19.51 3.11
N GLY A 651 15.06 -19.69 3.47
CA GLY A 651 14.65 -20.41 4.67
C GLY A 651 14.61 -21.94 4.50
N SER A 652 13.98 -22.63 5.45
CA SER A 652 13.83 -24.10 5.45
C SER A 652 12.45 -24.60 5.02
N ASP A 653 11.59 -23.70 4.53
CA ASP A 653 10.21 -24.01 4.13
C ASP A 653 10.10 -24.39 2.65
N LEU A 654 8.90 -24.79 2.19
CA LEU A 654 8.59 -25.10 0.78
C LEU A 654 8.97 -23.98 -0.20
N ALA A 655 9.13 -22.75 0.27
CA ALA A 655 9.60 -21.65 -0.55
C ALA A 655 11.05 -21.82 -1.02
N SER A 656 11.88 -22.57 -0.30
CA SER A 656 13.27 -22.84 -0.66
C SER A 656 13.42 -23.75 -1.86
N GLU A 657 12.41 -24.56 -2.20
CA GLU A 657 12.41 -25.33 -3.45
C GLU A 657 12.49 -24.43 -4.71
N ARG A 658 12.15 -23.14 -4.58
CA ARG A 658 12.24 -22.14 -5.65
C ARG A 658 13.53 -21.32 -5.65
N LEU A 659 14.42 -21.49 -4.67
CA LEU A 659 15.71 -20.80 -4.63
C LEU A 659 16.61 -21.32 -5.75
N LEU A 660 17.24 -20.45 -6.54
CA LEU A 660 18.20 -20.85 -7.57
C LEU A 660 19.64 -20.57 -7.15
N LEU A 661 19.91 -19.32 -6.75
CA LEU A 661 21.26 -18.84 -6.44
C LEU A 661 21.16 -17.87 -5.26
N GLU A 662 22.11 -17.98 -4.34
CA GLU A 662 22.28 -17.08 -3.22
C GLU A 662 23.76 -16.68 -3.16
N THR A 663 24.04 -15.38 -3.16
CA THR A 663 25.39 -14.83 -3.05
C THR A 663 25.50 -13.98 -1.78
N GLN A 664 26.58 -13.21 -1.63
CA GLN A 664 26.78 -12.36 -0.47
C GLN A 664 25.66 -11.31 -0.35
N HIS A 665 25.26 -10.70 -1.47
CA HIS A 665 24.31 -9.58 -1.48
C HIS A 665 22.97 -9.90 -2.13
N PHE A 666 22.82 -10.99 -2.90
CA PHE A 666 21.61 -11.24 -3.68
C PHE A 666 21.02 -12.64 -3.51
N VAL A 667 19.72 -12.73 -3.82
CA VAL A 667 18.94 -13.96 -3.91
C VAL A 667 18.25 -14.01 -5.26
N VAL A 668 18.36 -15.13 -5.96
CA VAL A 668 17.63 -15.43 -7.19
C VAL A 668 16.67 -16.58 -6.93
N SER A 669 15.38 -16.38 -7.24
CA SER A 669 14.37 -17.42 -7.06
C SER A 669 13.27 -17.36 -8.12
N ALA A 670 12.59 -18.49 -8.32
CA ALA A 670 11.39 -18.55 -9.14
C ALA A 670 10.18 -17.97 -8.37
N PRO A 671 9.34 -17.13 -8.99
CA PRO A 671 8.14 -16.59 -8.33
C PRO A 671 7.14 -17.68 -7.95
N PHE A 672 6.52 -17.57 -6.77
CA PHE A 672 5.52 -18.53 -6.30
C PHE A 672 4.33 -18.70 -7.27
N ALA A 673 3.83 -17.59 -7.80
CA ALA A 673 2.81 -17.54 -8.83
C ALA A 673 3.42 -17.11 -10.17
N CYS A 674 4.31 -17.96 -10.68
CA CYS A 674 4.98 -17.75 -11.95
C CYS A 674 3.96 -17.67 -13.10
N ARG A 675 4.09 -16.68 -13.99
CA ARG A 675 3.14 -16.41 -15.10
C ARG A 675 3.72 -16.72 -16.49
N GLU A 676 4.99 -17.10 -16.52
CA GLU A 676 5.77 -17.47 -17.70
C GLU A 676 6.79 -18.53 -17.26
N ARG A 677 7.01 -19.58 -18.06
CA ARG A 677 8.03 -20.59 -17.72
C ARG A 677 9.42 -19.96 -17.66
N TRP A 678 10.28 -20.41 -16.74
CA TRP A 678 11.66 -19.93 -16.57
C TRP A 678 11.83 -18.49 -16.06
N ARG A 679 10.75 -17.83 -15.64
CA ARG A 679 10.81 -16.48 -15.06
C ARG A 679 11.47 -16.52 -13.68
N LEU A 680 12.30 -15.51 -13.41
CA LEU A 680 13.05 -15.36 -12.16
C LEU A 680 12.88 -13.96 -11.56
N TYR A 681 13.02 -13.88 -10.24
CA TYR A 681 13.26 -12.65 -9.50
C TYR A 681 14.66 -12.68 -8.89
N LEU A 682 15.37 -11.56 -8.99
CA LEU A 682 16.64 -11.28 -8.32
C LEU A 682 16.42 -10.09 -7.39
N ALA A 683 16.70 -10.23 -6.10
CA ALA A 683 16.53 -9.18 -5.10
C ALA A 683 17.74 -9.07 -4.16
N PRO A 684 18.07 -7.87 -3.65
CA PRO A 684 19.12 -7.71 -2.64
C PRO A 684 18.66 -8.30 -1.31
N LYS A 685 19.60 -8.87 -0.54
CA LYS A 685 19.38 -9.31 0.84
C LYS A 685 19.17 -8.12 1.78
N ARG A 686 19.91 -7.04 1.56
CA ARG A 686 19.72 -5.77 2.25
C ARG A 686 18.39 -5.18 1.82
N HIS A 687 17.57 -4.79 2.79
CA HIS A 687 16.37 -4.01 2.52
C HIS A 687 16.75 -2.70 1.82
N SER A 688 16.26 -2.51 0.59
CA SER A 688 16.38 -1.25 -0.14
C SER A 688 15.18 -1.06 -1.05
N PRO A 689 14.48 0.09 -0.99
CA PRO A 689 13.44 0.42 -1.95
C PRO A 689 14.01 0.95 -3.27
N ASP A 690 15.27 1.34 -3.29
CA ASP A 690 15.91 2.09 -4.37
C ASP A 690 17.05 1.27 -5.01
N PHE A 691 16.88 0.95 -6.30
CA PHE A 691 17.91 0.27 -7.10
C PHE A 691 19.08 1.21 -7.38
N PHE A 692 18.83 2.50 -7.50
CA PHE A 692 19.87 3.47 -7.74
C PHE A 692 20.69 3.74 -6.46
N ALA A 693 20.28 3.23 -5.29
CA ALA A 693 21.06 3.26 -4.05
C ALA A 693 21.97 2.03 -3.85
N THR A 694 22.16 1.19 -4.88
CA THR A 694 23.08 0.05 -4.85
C THR A 694 24.54 0.52 -4.71
N THR A 695 25.31 -0.15 -3.85
CA THR A 695 26.73 0.16 -3.58
C THR A 695 27.66 -0.49 -4.61
N GLU A 696 28.94 -0.09 -4.65
CA GLU A 696 29.92 -0.69 -5.58
C GLU A 696 30.11 -2.20 -5.33
N ASP A 697 30.22 -2.63 -4.07
CA ASP A 697 30.33 -4.06 -3.72
C ASP A 697 29.08 -4.84 -4.16
N GLU A 698 27.89 -4.26 -3.98
CA GLU A 698 26.64 -4.83 -4.47
C GLU A 698 26.59 -4.85 -6.01
N LEU A 699 27.19 -3.89 -6.72
CA LEU A 699 27.23 -3.91 -8.19
C LEU A 699 28.13 -5.02 -8.73
N VAL A 700 29.26 -5.29 -8.08
CA VAL A 700 30.18 -6.38 -8.46
C VAL A 700 29.48 -7.74 -8.26
N ASP A 701 28.85 -7.96 -7.11
CA ASP A 701 28.11 -9.20 -6.87
C ASP A 701 26.87 -9.32 -7.79
N LEU A 702 26.18 -8.20 -8.06
CA LEU A 702 25.08 -8.18 -9.02
C LEU A 702 25.52 -8.57 -10.44
N ALA A 703 26.71 -8.12 -10.86
CA ALA A 703 27.27 -8.48 -12.16
C ALA A 703 27.54 -9.98 -12.28
N HIS A 704 28.12 -10.58 -11.24
CA HIS A 704 28.33 -12.02 -11.13
C HIS A 704 27.00 -12.80 -11.25
N VAL A 705 26.00 -12.41 -10.45
CA VAL A 705 24.68 -13.06 -10.44
C VAL A 705 23.97 -12.92 -11.80
N LEU A 706 23.99 -11.71 -12.37
CA LEU A 706 23.38 -11.44 -13.66
C LEU A 706 24.04 -12.29 -14.76
N LYS A 707 25.37 -12.39 -14.78
CA LYS A 707 26.09 -13.26 -15.73
C LYS A 707 25.63 -14.71 -15.63
N LYS A 708 25.57 -15.28 -14.43
CA LYS A 708 25.16 -16.67 -14.21
C LYS A 708 23.73 -16.95 -14.71
N VAL A 709 22.80 -16.03 -14.44
CA VAL A 709 21.42 -16.14 -14.96
C VAL A 709 21.38 -16.09 -16.49
N LEU A 710 22.12 -15.17 -17.10
CA LEU A 710 22.14 -15.00 -18.54
C LEU A 710 22.87 -16.14 -19.26
N GLN A 711 23.90 -16.73 -18.66
CA GLN A 711 24.57 -17.94 -19.17
C GLN A 711 23.61 -19.14 -19.24
N MET A 712 22.71 -19.30 -18.27
CA MET A 712 21.66 -20.33 -18.36
C MET A 712 20.75 -20.10 -19.57
N TYR A 713 20.27 -18.87 -19.74
CA TYR A 713 19.40 -18.54 -20.88
C TYR A 713 20.14 -18.70 -22.22
N TYR A 714 21.42 -18.38 -22.26
CA TYR A 714 22.26 -18.54 -23.44
C TYR A 714 22.51 -20.02 -23.78
N HIS A 715 23.11 -20.79 -22.87
CA HIS A 715 23.55 -22.15 -23.16
C HIS A 715 22.44 -23.20 -23.05
N LYS A 716 21.50 -23.05 -22.12
CA LYS A 716 20.49 -24.09 -21.80
C LYS A 716 19.13 -23.82 -22.44
N LEU A 717 18.83 -22.56 -22.75
CA LEU A 717 17.61 -22.17 -23.47
C LEU A 717 17.88 -21.73 -24.92
N SER A 718 19.02 -22.13 -25.49
CA SER A 718 19.40 -21.83 -26.88
C SER A 718 19.33 -20.35 -27.22
N ASP A 719 19.81 -19.50 -26.31
CA ASP A 719 19.85 -18.04 -26.44
C ASP A 719 18.46 -17.47 -26.81
N CYS A 720 17.46 -17.86 -26.00
CA CYS A 720 16.07 -17.49 -26.20
C CYS A 720 15.87 -15.96 -26.05
N PRO A 721 14.90 -15.35 -26.77
CA PRO A 721 14.55 -13.95 -26.54
C PRO A 721 13.97 -13.74 -25.13
N PHE A 722 14.34 -12.65 -24.47
CA PHE A 722 13.84 -12.30 -23.14
C PHE A 722 13.78 -10.79 -22.91
N ASN A 723 13.01 -10.37 -21.92
CA ASN A 723 13.11 -9.03 -21.36
C ASN A 723 13.65 -9.09 -19.93
N ILE A 724 14.37 -8.06 -19.51
CA ILE A 724 14.74 -7.81 -18.11
C ILE A 724 14.11 -6.47 -17.71
N ALA A 725 13.55 -6.37 -16.51
CA ALA A 725 13.05 -5.10 -15.99
C ALA A 725 13.45 -4.91 -14.52
N VAL A 726 13.90 -3.70 -14.19
CA VAL A 726 14.19 -3.28 -12.82
C VAL A 726 12.91 -2.67 -12.22
N TRP A 727 12.49 -3.19 -11.08
CA TRP A 727 11.38 -2.67 -10.28
C TRP A 727 11.95 -1.93 -9.08
N THR A 728 11.73 -0.62 -9.03
CA THR A 728 12.30 0.25 -7.99
C THR A 728 11.28 1.27 -7.51
N ARG A 729 11.60 2.05 -6.48
CA ARG A 729 10.72 3.13 -6.00
C ARG A 729 10.57 4.27 -7.02
N PRO A 730 9.45 4.99 -6.98
CA PRO A 730 9.32 6.31 -7.61
C PRO A 730 10.32 7.35 -7.10
N THR A 731 10.46 8.44 -7.86
CA THR A 731 11.21 9.61 -7.41
C THR A 731 10.43 10.38 -6.35
N ILE A 732 11.16 11.06 -5.46
CA ILE A 732 10.57 11.95 -4.45
C ILE A 732 10.79 13.37 -4.95
N VAL A 733 9.70 14.09 -5.26
CA VAL A 733 9.75 15.44 -5.81
C VAL A 733 9.22 16.43 -4.78
N LYS A 734 10.05 17.40 -4.40
CA LYS A 734 9.76 18.35 -3.30
C LYS A 734 8.81 19.48 -3.70
N ASP A 735 8.80 19.87 -4.98
CA ASP A 735 7.94 20.89 -5.56
C ASP A 735 7.14 20.28 -6.73
N ASP A 736 5.83 20.19 -6.56
CA ASP A 736 4.91 19.54 -7.51
C ASP A 736 4.00 20.56 -8.21
N SER A 737 4.37 21.85 -8.20
CA SER A 737 3.58 22.94 -8.80
C SER A 737 3.30 22.75 -10.30
N LEU A 738 4.25 22.17 -11.05
CA LEU A 738 4.15 21.93 -12.50
C LEU A 738 3.18 20.79 -12.88
N PHE A 739 3.00 19.78 -12.02
CA PHE A 739 2.16 18.62 -12.29
C PHE A 739 1.09 18.40 -11.20
N GLY A 740 0.73 19.44 -10.44
CA GLY A 740 -0.15 19.33 -9.28
C GLY A 740 -1.55 18.76 -9.55
N ALA A 741 -2.01 18.76 -10.80
CA ALA A 741 -3.24 18.09 -11.24
C ALA A 741 -3.07 16.57 -11.49
N PHE A 742 -1.84 16.10 -11.64
CA PHE A 742 -1.45 14.70 -11.89
C PHE A 742 -0.88 14.02 -10.64
N ARG A 743 -1.14 14.63 -9.48
CA ARG A 743 -0.69 14.15 -8.19
C ARG A 743 -1.21 12.74 -7.91
N TRP A 744 -0.31 11.89 -7.44
CA TRP A 744 -0.56 10.48 -7.16
C TRP A 744 -1.41 10.31 -5.91
N HIS A 745 -2.49 9.53 -6.01
CA HIS A 745 -3.46 9.27 -4.93
C HIS A 745 -3.04 8.15 -3.96
N SER A 746 -1.86 7.55 -4.16
CA SER A 746 -1.44 6.32 -3.49
C SER A 746 -0.60 6.53 -2.23
N GLY A 747 -0.28 7.77 -1.84
CA GLY A 747 0.55 8.05 -0.68
C GLY A 747 2.00 7.60 -0.82
N ALA A 748 2.54 7.69 -2.04
CA ALA A 748 3.88 7.27 -2.46
C ALA A 748 5.06 8.06 -1.88
N ASP A 749 4.84 8.98 -0.93
CA ASP A 749 5.93 9.72 -0.28
C ASP A 749 6.78 8.79 0.62
N ASP A 750 6.16 7.74 1.17
CA ASP A 750 6.86 6.71 1.94
C ASP A 750 7.01 5.42 1.13
N CYS A 751 8.11 5.33 0.40
CA CYS A 751 8.52 4.13 -0.31
C CYS A 751 9.33 3.16 0.57
N SER A 752 9.49 3.41 1.87
CA SER A 752 10.38 2.63 2.75
C SER A 752 9.99 1.16 2.86
N HIS A 753 8.74 0.80 2.54
CA HIS A 753 8.26 -0.58 2.58
C HIS A 753 8.42 -1.33 1.26
N PHE A 754 8.81 -0.64 0.18
CA PHE A 754 9.12 -1.26 -1.10
C PHE A 754 10.48 -1.96 -1.03
N HIS A 755 10.65 -3.03 -1.79
CA HIS A 755 11.93 -3.74 -1.93
C HIS A 755 12.20 -3.89 -3.41
N TRP A 756 13.27 -3.27 -3.91
CA TRP A 756 13.56 -3.32 -5.34
C TRP A 756 13.94 -4.74 -5.76
N TYR A 757 13.62 -5.11 -7.00
CA TYR A 757 14.02 -6.40 -7.57
C TYR A 757 14.14 -6.32 -9.09
N ILE A 758 14.88 -7.26 -9.68
CA ILE A 758 14.99 -7.44 -11.12
C ILE A 758 14.16 -8.64 -11.53
N GLY A 759 13.28 -8.46 -12.53
CA GLY A 759 12.50 -9.53 -13.13
C GLY A 759 13.09 -9.98 -14.47
N PHE A 760 13.19 -11.28 -14.67
CA PHE A 760 13.59 -11.91 -15.93
C PHE A 760 12.38 -12.54 -16.62
N TYR A 761 12.11 -12.15 -17.86
CA TYR A 761 10.91 -12.50 -18.61
C TYR A 761 11.25 -13.17 -19.95
N PRO A 762 11.62 -14.45 -19.95
CA PRO A 762 11.91 -15.20 -21.18
C PRO A 762 10.65 -15.39 -22.03
N ARG A 763 10.78 -15.24 -23.34
CA ARG A 763 9.69 -15.41 -24.32
C ARG A 763 9.70 -16.86 -24.84
N GLY A 764 8.96 -17.73 -24.15
CA GLY A 764 8.75 -19.12 -24.56
C GLY A 764 7.59 -19.31 -25.56
N LYS A 765 7.19 -20.56 -25.79
CA LYS A 765 5.98 -20.90 -26.59
C LYS A 765 4.76 -20.13 -26.05
N PRO A 766 3.90 -19.58 -26.91
CA PRO A 766 2.86 -18.65 -26.50
C PRO A 766 1.84 -19.31 -25.56
N THR A 767 1.83 -18.83 -24.32
CA THR A 767 0.67 -18.88 -23.43
C THR A 767 -0.54 -18.34 -24.20
N PRO A 768 -1.75 -18.91 -24.05
CA PRO A 768 -2.97 -18.38 -24.68
C PRO A 768 -3.19 -16.89 -24.34
N GLN A 769 -2.71 -16.00 -25.22
CA GLN A 769 -2.69 -14.57 -24.95
C GLN A 769 -4.11 -14.00 -24.86
N GLY A 770 -5.08 -14.56 -25.61
CA GLY A 770 -6.48 -14.18 -25.51
C GLY A 770 -7.07 -14.40 -24.12
N PHE A 771 -6.82 -15.58 -23.51
CA PHE A 771 -7.27 -15.87 -22.14
C PHE A 771 -6.58 -14.94 -21.12
N LYS A 772 -5.26 -14.79 -21.24
CA LYS A 772 -4.47 -13.92 -20.35
C LYS A 772 -4.90 -12.46 -20.44
N ASN A 773 -5.18 -11.95 -21.64
CA ASN A 773 -5.65 -10.58 -21.85
C ASN A 773 -7.06 -10.35 -21.30
N ALA A 774 -7.96 -11.32 -21.43
CA ALA A 774 -9.35 -11.19 -20.99
C ALA A 774 -9.52 -11.34 -19.47
N THR A 775 -8.64 -12.09 -18.79
CA THR A 775 -8.81 -12.46 -17.38
C THR A 775 -7.72 -11.93 -16.45
N ASP A 776 -6.59 -11.46 -16.99
CA ASP A 776 -5.33 -11.24 -16.27
C ASP A 776 -4.82 -12.48 -15.50
N ILE A 777 -5.28 -13.68 -15.84
CA ILE A 777 -4.83 -14.96 -15.27
C ILE A 777 -3.89 -15.64 -16.27
N ALA A 778 -2.71 -16.07 -15.80
CA ALA A 778 -1.75 -16.79 -16.63
C ALA A 778 -1.91 -18.31 -16.49
N PRO A 779 -2.28 -19.05 -17.55
CA PRO A 779 -2.34 -20.51 -17.50
C PRO A 779 -0.92 -21.11 -17.58
N MET A 780 -0.61 -21.97 -16.63
CA MET A 780 0.69 -22.61 -16.42
C MET A 780 0.55 -24.13 -16.45
N LYS A 781 1.54 -24.79 -17.04
CA LYS A 781 1.61 -26.26 -17.16
C LYS A 781 2.75 -26.89 -16.37
N THR A 782 3.65 -26.07 -15.85
CA THR A 782 4.80 -26.47 -15.04
C THR A 782 4.76 -25.71 -13.73
N LEU A 783 5.30 -26.34 -12.68
CA LEU A 783 5.48 -25.70 -11.40
C LEU A 783 6.78 -24.90 -11.37
N PRO A 784 6.81 -23.71 -10.72
CA PRO A 784 8.04 -22.97 -10.55
C PRO A 784 9.08 -23.70 -9.69
N GLU A 785 8.64 -24.58 -8.79
CA GLU A 785 9.54 -25.45 -8.01
C GLU A 785 10.33 -26.41 -8.91
N ASP A 786 9.70 -26.97 -9.93
CA ASP A 786 10.33 -27.93 -10.85
C ASP A 786 11.23 -27.21 -11.87
N ASP A 787 10.78 -26.06 -12.39
CA ASP A 787 11.63 -25.21 -13.24
C ASP A 787 12.89 -24.77 -12.45
N ALA A 788 12.75 -24.38 -11.18
CA ALA A 788 13.89 -24.02 -10.32
C ALA A 788 14.85 -25.20 -10.08
N ALA A 789 14.34 -26.42 -9.89
CA ALA A 789 15.17 -27.61 -9.73
C ALA A 789 16.02 -27.89 -10.98
N ILE A 790 15.44 -27.79 -12.17
CA ILE A 790 16.15 -27.95 -13.44
C ILE A 790 17.21 -26.85 -13.60
N MET A 791 16.86 -25.60 -13.30
CA MET A 791 17.80 -24.48 -13.43
C MET A 791 18.96 -24.55 -12.43
N ARG A 792 18.76 -25.10 -11.23
CA ARG A 792 19.87 -25.38 -10.29
C ARG A 792 20.85 -26.40 -10.86
N GLN A 793 20.35 -27.47 -11.48
CA GLN A 793 21.22 -28.45 -12.15
C GLN A 793 22.03 -27.78 -13.27
N TRP A 794 21.39 -26.90 -14.06
CA TRP A 794 22.09 -26.15 -15.09
C TRP A 794 23.17 -25.22 -14.56
N LEU A 795 22.97 -24.59 -13.41
CA LEU A 795 24.00 -23.76 -12.76
C LEU A 795 25.22 -24.61 -12.39
N THR A 796 25.01 -25.81 -11.84
CA THR A 796 26.11 -26.75 -11.53
C THR A 796 26.85 -27.19 -12.79
N GLU A 797 26.14 -27.41 -13.91
CA GLU A 797 26.75 -27.79 -15.19
C GLU A 797 27.51 -26.65 -15.89
N LEU A 798 27.27 -25.40 -15.50
CA LEU A 798 27.92 -24.19 -16.03
C LEU A 798 29.09 -23.70 -15.16
N GLN A 799 29.24 -24.24 -13.95
CA GLN A 799 30.38 -24.04 -13.06
C GLN A 799 31.48 -25.03 -13.40
#